data_AF-A0A524MIL1-F1
#
_entry.id   AF-A0A524MIL1-F1
#
_cell.length_a   1.000
_cell.length_b   1.000
_cell.length_c   1.000
_cell.angle_alpha   90.00
_cell.angle_beta   90.00
_cell.angle_gamma   90.00
#
_symmetry.space_group_name_H-M   'P 1'
#
loop_
_entity.id
_entity.type
_entity.pdbx_description
1 polymer ?
#
loop_
_entity_poly.entity_id
_entity_poly.type
_entity_poly.pdbx_seq_one_letter_code
_entity_poly.pdbx_strand_id
1 'polypeptide(L)'
;MLLPVPFAWIKKILSILKSNLSPNQIAFAFTLGIFAGLPPMGLHVLIPATLALLFRCSFRAFLISLGLFKLVSLALAPASYAIGKWLLDTQRGADAFWRWLFHLPVVAPMGYSRYLLLGSLVVALVLAIPILLLIRWLVRRYRASFATRVSSWRVSRWLKGRKGTGLAQRVLAGGTTKYESAPPPRGIFRVIRREMLIGLPILYAVAYLVAAIVIPFFAGTAATSTVSWVVGTDVAVSDSSFNLLTGGLTLSDFTIQDPDAPDENLIAVPELKVDVGLMPLVADRLVLNSVVIADAELHVKREADGTLNLDNPSSGWNAKGYLEWAAQYAGSVDWLGLLRHLVDYLGQWEPLAPREDPYAAYGGGRTFPDYRPPFSIERLEIGRILVTLDDETASNTDGPLPPMTMLEVEISHWAFPAALRTEPIQLSLRGQWGDDPDSGFRLSATFAPSERGVVTQVEFALRRIDLPRLARVYATTLPVRIESGWASVSGFLRFDGESAEGETSFLLEDLELQASSDQALFGLPYETSEHVVEGINRYAADVPIVFGALIGGTSDAPELQWEAPLLQIAREGLMMAGRRELDRVIEELGGRVDRLGGIGGIPLDPSFEQIQQQTEAAAREVIEDAAGRLFQDFPLVQDLTGSPDVGDTEGSDEAGLSDLLPDLLENLLNPSSGDDNPDASASD
;
A
#
# COMPACT_ATOMS: atom_id res chain seq x y z
N MET A 1 -13.99 -39.78 -34.74
CA MET A 1 -14.03 -40.08 -33.29
C MET A 1 -14.77 -41.40 -33.08
N LEU A 2 -14.05 -42.51 -32.89
CA LEU A 2 -14.65 -43.81 -32.55
C LEU A 2 -14.96 -43.79 -31.05
N LEU A 3 -16.25 -43.72 -30.69
CA LEU A 3 -16.72 -43.96 -29.32
C LEU A 3 -16.08 -45.24 -28.79
N PRO A 4 -15.38 -45.21 -27.63
CA PRO A 4 -14.77 -46.41 -27.08
C PRO A 4 -15.87 -47.40 -26.74
N VAL A 5 -15.88 -48.52 -27.46
CA VAL A 5 -16.84 -49.62 -27.32
C VAL A 5 -17.03 -49.94 -25.82
N PRO A 6 -18.28 -50.02 -25.29
CA PRO A 6 -18.54 -50.22 -23.84
C PRO A 6 -17.86 -51.47 -23.26
N PHE A 7 -17.52 -52.43 -24.12
CA PHE A 7 -16.77 -53.63 -23.78
C PHE A 7 -15.35 -53.36 -23.23
N ALA A 8 -14.71 -52.24 -23.57
CA ALA A 8 -13.37 -51.90 -23.09
C ALA A 8 -13.37 -51.54 -21.59
N TRP A 9 -14.40 -50.84 -21.12
CA TRP A 9 -14.59 -50.48 -19.71
C TRP A 9 -14.90 -51.71 -18.86
N ILE A 10 -15.75 -52.61 -19.36
CA ILE A 10 -16.06 -53.90 -18.73
C ILE A 10 -14.79 -54.76 -18.60
N LYS A 11 -13.95 -54.82 -19.64
CA LYS A 11 -12.66 -55.52 -19.59
C LYS A 11 -11.72 -54.93 -18.53
N LYS A 12 -11.65 -53.60 -18.40
CA LYS A 12 -10.83 -52.92 -17.37
C LYS A 12 -11.32 -53.24 -15.96
N ILE A 13 -12.63 -53.20 -15.71
CA ILE A 13 -13.25 -53.57 -14.42
C ILE A 13 -12.98 -55.04 -14.08
N LEU A 14 -13.16 -55.95 -15.03
CA LEU A 14 -12.88 -57.38 -14.86
C LEU A 14 -11.39 -57.67 -14.59
N SER A 15 -10.48 -56.86 -15.14
CA SER A 15 -9.04 -56.98 -14.87
C SER A 15 -8.68 -56.62 -13.42
N ILE A 16 -9.38 -55.64 -12.84
CA ILE A 16 -9.18 -55.20 -11.45
C ILE A 16 -9.65 -56.30 -10.48
N LEU A 17 -10.81 -56.88 -10.75
CA LEU A 17 -11.39 -57.96 -9.93
C LEU A 17 -10.50 -59.21 -9.90
N LYS A 18 -9.73 -59.45 -10.97
CA LYS A 18 -8.75 -60.55 -11.11
C LYS A 18 -7.35 -60.23 -10.57
N SER A 19 -7.10 -59.02 -10.07
CA SER A 19 -5.78 -58.64 -9.53
C SER A 19 -5.47 -59.38 -8.21
N ASN A 20 -4.18 -59.61 -7.92
CA ASN A 20 -3.71 -60.29 -6.68
C ASN A 20 -3.86 -59.41 -5.41
N LEU A 21 -4.54 -58.27 -5.51
CA LEU A 21 -4.79 -57.39 -4.38
C LEU A 21 -5.88 -57.99 -3.49
N SER A 22 -5.81 -57.77 -2.18
CA SER A 22 -6.86 -58.17 -1.26
C SER A 22 -8.18 -57.42 -1.57
N PRO A 23 -9.36 -57.99 -1.27
CA PRO A 23 -10.63 -57.29 -1.41
C PRO A 23 -10.66 -55.95 -0.68
N ASN A 24 -9.97 -55.86 0.45
CA ASN A 24 -9.88 -54.65 1.26
C ASN A 24 -9.07 -53.56 0.55
N GLN A 25 -7.97 -53.91 -0.13
CA GLN A 25 -7.18 -52.96 -0.92
C GLN A 25 -7.93 -52.42 -2.15
N ILE A 26 -8.77 -53.24 -2.78
CA ILE A 26 -9.61 -52.78 -3.89
C ILE A 26 -10.71 -51.85 -3.38
N ALA A 27 -11.38 -52.22 -2.29
CA ALA A 27 -12.42 -51.39 -1.69
C ALA A 27 -11.87 -50.06 -1.18
N PHE A 28 -10.71 -50.05 -0.54
CA PHE A 28 -10.05 -48.84 -0.08
C PHE A 28 -9.72 -47.89 -1.24
N ALA A 29 -9.18 -48.39 -2.36
CA ALA A 29 -8.96 -47.57 -3.56
C ALA A 29 -10.28 -46.98 -4.10
N PHE A 30 -11.36 -47.76 -4.06
CA PHE A 30 -12.68 -47.30 -4.48
C PHE A 30 -13.19 -46.18 -3.58
N THR A 31 -13.03 -46.31 -2.26
CA THR A 31 -13.37 -45.27 -1.28
C THR A 31 -12.58 -43.98 -1.49
N LEU A 32 -11.27 -44.05 -1.74
CA LEU A 32 -10.47 -42.87 -2.10
C LEU A 32 -11.01 -42.18 -3.37
N GLY A 33 -11.51 -42.95 -4.34
CA GLY A 33 -12.13 -42.38 -5.54
C GLY A 33 -13.47 -41.68 -5.27
N ILE A 34 -14.19 -42.01 -4.18
CA ILE A 34 -15.39 -41.27 -3.75
C ILE A 34 -14.98 -39.87 -3.28
N PHE A 35 -13.97 -39.79 -2.39
CA PHE A 35 -13.46 -38.52 -1.87
C PHE A 35 -12.85 -37.63 -2.95
N ALA A 36 -12.33 -38.22 -4.02
CA ALA A 36 -11.78 -37.49 -5.16
C ALA A 36 -12.83 -37.11 -6.21
N GLY A 37 -13.89 -37.92 -6.35
CA GLY A 37 -14.83 -37.84 -7.46
C GLY A 37 -16.12 -37.11 -7.12
N LEU A 38 -16.60 -37.23 -5.88
CA LEU A 38 -17.87 -36.62 -5.47
C LEU A 38 -17.77 -35.10 -5.30
N PRO A 39 -16.69 -34.54 -4.70
CA PRO A 39 -16.53 -33.10 -4.66
C PRO A 39 -16.26 -32.47 -6.04
N PRO A 40 -16.55 -31.16 -6.22
CA PRO A 40 -16.05 -30.39 -7.35
C PRO A 40 -14.53 -30.56 -7.49
N MET A 41 -13.97 -30.54 -8.70
CA MET A 41 -12.52 -30.75 -8.84
C MET A 41 -11.76 -29.56 -8.25
N GLY A 42 -10.68 -29.83 -7.51
CA GLY A 42 -9.85 -28.82 -6.87
C GLY A 42 -8.62 -29.44 -6.22
N LEU A 43 -7.86 -28.64 -5.46
CA LEU A 43 -6.60 -29.07 -4.87
C LEU A 43 -6.74 -30.24 -3.88
N HIS A 44 -7.89 -30.34 -3.18
CA HIS A 44 -8.19 -31.44 -2.26
C HIS A 44 -8.14 -32.83 -2.92
N VAL A 45 -8.30 -32.94 -4.24
CA VAL A 45 -8.20 -34.23 -4.99
C VAL A 45 -6.79 -34.82 -4.93
N LEU A 46 -5.77 -33.98 -4.70
CA LEU A 46 -4.39 -34.44 -4.54
C LEU A 46 -4.25 -35.37 -3.33
N ILE A 47 -4.97 -35.15 -2.23
CA ILE A 47 -4.89 -36.01 -1.04
C ILE A 47 -5.28 -37.46 -1.37
N PRO A 48 -6.52 -37.77 -1.82
CA PRO A 48 -6.92 -39.14 -2.11
C PRO A 48 -6.13 -39.75 -3.29
N ALA A 49 -5.69 -38.95 -4.28
CA ALA A 49 -4.84 -39.44 -5.35
C ALA A 49 -3.46 -39.87 -4.83
N THR A 50 -2.84 -39.07 -3.96
CA THR A 50 -1.56 -39.36 -3.33
C THR A 50 -1.64 -40.56 -2.40
N LEU A 51 -2.72 -40.67 -1.61
CA LEU A 51 -2.96 -41.88 -0.81
C LEU A 51 -3.14 -43.11 -1.71
N ALA A 52 -3.81 -42.98 -2.85
CA ALA A 52 -3.99 -44.08 -3.80
C ALA A 52 -2.69 -44.52 -4.50
N LEU A 53 -1.76 -43.58 -4.70
CA LEU A 53 -0.41 -43.87 -5.20
C LEU A 53 0.47 -44.48 -4.10
N LEU A 54 0.50 -43.88 -2.91
CA LEU A 54 1.33 -44.29 -1.78
C LEU A 54 0.97 -45.69 -1.26
N PHE A 55 -0.32 -45.98 -1.12
CA PHE A 55 -0.78 -47.26 -0.61
C PHE A 55 -0.80 -48.38 -1.67
N ARG A 56 -0.66 -49.62 -1.22
CA ARG A 56 -0.76 -50.84 -2.03
C ARG A 56 -2.21 -51.16 -2.38
N CYS A 57 -2.90 -50.22 -3.03
CA CYS A 57 -4.28 -50.35 -3.48
C CYS A 57 -4.36 -50.31 -5.02
N SER A 58 -5.52 -50.58 -5.61
CA SER A 58 -5.67 -50.58 -7.08
C SER A 58 -5.90 -49.16 -7.59
N PHE A 59 -4.87 -48.49 -8.10
CA PHE A 59 -5.01 -47.15 -8.70
C PHE A 59 -6.05 -47.12 -9.84
N ARG A 60 -6.22 -48.22 -10.57
CA ARG A 60 -7.27 -48.35 -11.58
C ARG A 60 -8.67 -48.36 -10.95
N ALA A 61 -8.85 -48.98 -9.79
CA ALA A 61 -10.12 -48.96 -9.07
C ALA A 61 -10.44 -47.56 -8.55
N PHE A 62 -9.41 -46.83 -8.10
CA PHE A 62 -9.51 -45.40 -7.76
C PHE A 62 -10.01 -44.58 -8.95
N LEU A 63 -9.36 -44.66 -10.13
CA LEU A 63 -9.78 -43.89 -11.31
C LEU A 63 -11.20 -44.23 -11.81
N ILE A 64 -11.61 -45.50 -11.70
CA ILE A 64 -12.99 -45.90 -12.07
C ILE A 64 -13.99 -45.32 -11.08
N SER A 65 -13.69 -45.38 -9.78
CA SER A 65 -14.54 -44.80 -8.75
C SER A 65 -14.62 -43.28 -8.91
N LEU A 66 -13.49 -42.61 -9.15
CA LEU A 66 -13.40 -41.18 -9.47
C LEU A 66 -14.39 -40.78 -10.57
N GLY A 67 -14.29 -41.43 -11.74
CA GLY A 67 -15.16 -41.13 -12.87
C GLY A 67 -16.64 -41.44 -12.59
N LEU A 68 -16.93 -42.55 -11.91
CA LEU A 68 -18.30 -42.93 -11.53
C LEU A 68 -18.91 -41.89 -10.57
N PHE A 69 -18.21 -41.57 -9.49
CA PHE A 69 -18.72 -40.65 -8.48
C PHE A 69 -18.75 -39.20 -8.96
N LYS A 70 -17.95 -38.85 -9.97
CA LYS A 70 -18.08 -37.57 -10.66
C LYS A 70 -19.36 -37.44 -11.47
N LEU A 71 -19.88 -38.53 -12.02
CA LEU A 71 -21.20 -38.52 -12.64
C LEU A 71 -22.30 -38.50 -11.59
N VAL A 72 -22.14 -39.26 -10.51
CA VAL A 72 -23.09 -39.30 -9.40
C VAL A 72 -23.15 -37.95 -8.64
N SER A 73 -22.07 -37.17 -8.62
CA SER A 73 -22.04 -35.86 -7.98
C SER A 73 -23.03 -34.87 -8.61
N LEU A 74 -23.31 -34.99 -9.91
CA LEU A 74 -24.29 -34.14 -10.60
C LEU A 74 -25.70 -34.29 -9.99
N ALA A 75 -26.08 -35.53 -9.64
CA ALA A 75 -27.36 -35.81 -9.00
C ALA A 75 -27.38 -35.43 -7.50
N LEU A 76 -26.23 -35.55 -6.82
CA LEU A 76 -26.10 -35.24 -5.39
C LEU A 76 -25.76 -33.77 -5.11
N ALA A 77 -25.54 -32.95 -6.13
CA ALA A 77 -25.12 -31.56 -5.98
C ALA A 77 -26.11 -30.71 -5.14
N PRO A 78 -27.44 -30.77 -5.34
CA PRO A 78 -28.38 -30.00 -4.51
C PRO A 78 -28.33 -30.39 -3.03
N ALA A 79 -28.24 -31.69 -2.73
CA ALA A 79 -28.13 -32.20 -1.36
C ALA A 79 -26.80 -31.79 -0.72
N SER A 80 -25.70 -31.89 -1.47
CA SER A 80 -24.37 -31.47 -1.02
C SER A 80 -24.34 -29.99 -0.70
N TYR A 81 -24.89 -29.14 -1.57
CA TYR A 81 -25.00 -27.71 -1.33
C TYR A 81 -25.81 -27.39 -0.06
N ALA A 82 -26.98 -28.01 0.10
CA ALA A 82 -27.84 -27.80 1.27
C ALA A 82 -27.14 -28.19 2.59
N ILE A 83 -26.41 -29.32 2.59
CA ILE A 83 -25.64 -29.76 3.77
C ILE A 83 -24.51 -28.78 4.08
N GLY A 84 -23.75 -28.34 3.08
CA GLY A 84 -22.66 -27.39 3.27
C GLY A 84 -23.16 -26.03 3.77
N LYS A 85 -24.26 -25.53 3.19
CA LYS A 85 -24.92 -24.30 3.64
C LYS A 85 -25.42 -24.44 5.09
N TRP A 86 -26.05 -25.55 5.44
CA TRP A 86 -26.48 -25.79 6.82
C TRP A 86 -25.30 -25.78 7.80
N LEU A 87 -24.19 -26.40 7.43
CA LEU A 87 -23.00 -26.51 8.27
C LEU A 87 -22.27 -25.17 8.47
N LEU A 88 -22.23 -24.32 7.43
CA LEU A 88 -21.52 -23.06 7.46
C LEU A 88 -22.38 -21.85 7.86
N ASP A 89 -23.67 -21.81 7.50
CA ASP A 89 -24.53 -20.64 7.78
C ASP A 89 -25.42 -20.82 9.01
N THR A 90 -25.96 -22.03 9.22
CA THR A 90 -26.98 -22.27 10.25
C THR A 90 -26.36 -22.51 11.63
N GLN A 91 -25.15 -23.08 11.69
CA GLN A 91 -24.47 -23.47 12.92
C GLN A 91 -23.41 -22.44 13.36
N ARG A 92 -23.84 -21.22 13.70
CA ARG A 92 -22.93 -20.12 14.09
C ARG A 92 -22.02 -20.41 15.29
N GLY A 93 -22.38 -21.37 16.15
CA GLY A 93 -21.53 -21.82 17.26
C GLY A 93 -20.22 -22.50 16.83
N ALA A 94 -20.13 -22.97 15.58
CA ALA A 94 -18.92 -23.60 15.03
C ALA A 94 -17.99 -22.61 14.30
N ASP A 95 -18.34 -21.32 14.25
CA ASP A 95 -17.62 -20.32 13.46
C ASP A 95 -16.14 -20.20 13.87
N ALA A 96 -15.85 -20.20 15.18
CA ALA A 96 -14.48 -20.16 15.68
C ALA A 96 -13.65 -21.38 15.22
N PHE A 97 -14.27 -22.56 15.17
CA PHE A 97 -13.64 -23.78 14.69
C PHE A 97 -13.40 -23.72 13.18
N TRP A 98 -14.39 -23.29 12.40
CA TRP A 98 -14.25 -23.16 10.95
C TRP A 98 -13.21 -22.12 10.57
N ARG A 99 -13.17 -20.99 11.27
CA ARG A 99 -12.14 -19.96 11.09
C ARG A 99 -10.76 -20.56 11.38
N TRP A 100 -10.56 -21.25 12.50
CA TRP A 100 -9.28 -21.90 12.78
C TRP A 100 -8.88 -22.90 11.70
N LEU A 101 -9.80 -23.78 11.32
CA LEU A 101 -9.53 -24.88 10.38
C LEU A 101 -9.22 -24.37 8.96
N PHE A 102 -10.02 -23.45 8.45
CA PHE A 102 -9.93 -23.00 7.06
C PHE A 102 -8.77 -22.03 6.80
N HIS A 103 -8.18 -21.42 7.83
CA HIS A 103 -6.98 -20.60 7.69
C HIS A 103 -5.67 -21.37 7.98
N LEU A 104 -5.71 -22.70 8.13
CA LEU A 104 -4.48 -23.48 8.19
C LEU A 104 -3.80 -23.50 6.82
N PRO A 105 -2.46 -23.34 6.71
CA PRO A 105 -1.75 -23.25 5.43
C PRO A 105 -2.07 -24.40 4.45
N VAL A 106 -2.29 -25.61 4.95
CA VAL A 106 -2.61 -26.76 4.08
C VAL A 106 -4.08 -26.78 3.67
N VAL A 107 -4.98 -26.20 4.47
CA VAL A 107 -6.44 -26.32 4.34
C VAL A 107 -7.04 -25.15 3.56
N ALA A 108 -6.53 -23.94 3.76
CA ALA A 108 -6.90 -22.72 3.03
C ALA A 108 -6.94 -22.92 1.50
N PRO A 109 -5.86 -23.39 0.84
CA PRO A 109 -5.84 -23.50 -0.62
C PRO A 109 -6.72 -24.63 -1.14
N MET A 110 -7.28 -25.48 -0.27
CA MET A 110 -8.22 -26.52 -0.67
C MET A 110 -9.65 -26.00 -0.89
N GLY A 111 -9.98 -24.81 -0.38
CA GLY A 111 -11.25 -24.14 -0.62
C GLY A 111 -12.46 -24.79 0.10
N TYR A 112 -12.26 -25.37 1.28
CA TYR A 112 -13.33 -26.02 2.05
C TYR A 112 -14.39 -25.04 2.60
N SER A 113 -14.19 -23.73 2.49
CA SER A 113 -15.20 -22.70 2.79
C SER A 113 -16.38 -22.67 1.80
N ARG A 114 -16.25 -23.35 0.64
CA ARG A 114 -17.30 -23.43 -0.38
C ARG A 114 -18.39 -24.43 0.03
N TYR A 115 -19.66 -24.02 -0.02
CA TYR A 115 -20.81 -24.83 0.42
C TYR A 115 -20.85 -26.18 -0.29
N LEU A 116 -20.76 -26.17 -1.63
CA LEU A 116 -20.85 -27.39 -2.41
C LEU A 116 -19.69 -28.36 -2.10
N LEU A 117 -18.48 -27.83 -1.92
CA LEU A 117 -17.28 -28.63 -1.67
C LEU A 117 -17.35 -29.27 -0.28
N LEU A 118 -17.59 -28.50 0.77
CA LEU A 118 -17.67 -29.04 2.13
C LEU A 118 -18.81 -30.05 2.28
N GLY A 119 -20.00 -29.72 1.78
CA GLY A 119 -21.14 -30.61 1.87
C GLY A 119 -20.93 -31.90 1.07
N SER A 120 -20.29 -31.84 -0.10
CA SER A 120 -19.93 -33.05 -0.85
C SER A 120 -18.90 -33.91 -0.12
N LEU A 121 -17.98 -33.33 0.66
CA LEU A 121 -17.04 -34.08 1.49
C LEU A 121 -17.76 -34.84 2.61
N VAL A 122 -18.77 -34.22 3.23
CA VAL A 122 -19.63 -34.87 4.24
C VAL A 122 -20.42 -36.02 3.61
N VAL A 123 -21.04 -35.80 2.44
CA VAL A 123 -21.75 -36.87 1.71
C VAL A 123 -20.79 -38.00 1.33
N ALA A 124 -19.58 -37.69 0.87
CA ALA A 124 -18.55 -38.67 0.56
C ALA A 124 -18.17 -39.51 1.79
N LEU A 125 -18.02 -38.88 2.96
CA LEU A 125 -17.73 -39.56 4.22
C LEU A 125 -18.85 -40.53 4.63
N VAL A 126 -20.11 -40.10 4.50
CA VAL A 126 -21.28 -40.96 4.79
C VAL A 126 -21.38 -42.12 3.80
N LEU A 127 -21.14 -41.89 2.50
CA LEU A 127 -21.17 -42.94 1.47
C LEU A 127 -19.95 -43.87 1.52
N ALA A 128 -18.82 -43.42 2.06
CA ALA A 128 -17.58 -44.18 2.09
C ALA A 128 -17.74 -45.54 2.79
N ILE A 129 -18.44 -45.58 3.93
CA ILE A 129 -18.65 -46.79 4.74
C ILE A 129 -19.49 -47.84 4.00
N PRO A 130 -20.72 -47.56 3.55
CA PRO A 130 -21.55 -48.55 2.86
C PRO A 130 -20.91 -49.01 1.56
N ILE A 131 -20.28 -48.11 0.79
CA ILE A 131 -19.60 -48.49 -0.46
C ILE A 131 -18.37 -49.35 -0.20
N LEU A 132 -17.59 -49.07 0.85
CA LEU A 132 -16.44 -49.90 1.23
C LEU A 132 -16.89 -51.34 1.54
N LEU A 133 -17.97 -51.52 2.29
CA LEU A 133 -18.53 -52.83 2.61
C LEU A 133 -19.09 -53.53 1.36
N LEU A 134 -19.82 -52.79 0.52
CA LEU A 134 -20.39 -53.29 -0.73
C LEU A 134 -19.32 -53.79 -1.69
N ILE A 135 -18.26 -53.01 -1.92
CA ILE A 135 -17.16 -53.39 -2.83
C ILE A 135 -16.40 -54.60 -2.26
N ARG A 136 -16.16 -54.65 -0.95
CA ARG A 136 -15.54 -55.83 -0.30
C ARG A 136 -16.38 -57.08 -0.53
N TRP A 137 -17.69 -56.97 -0.32
CA TRP A 137 -18.63 -58.08 -0.53
C TRP A 137 -18.64 -58.51 -2.00
N LEU A 138 -18.75 -57.56 -2.94
CA LEU A 138 -18.81 -57.82 -4.37
C LEU A 138 -17.54 -58.52 -4.87
N VAL A 139 -16.36 -58.07 -4.43
CA VAL A 139 -15.08 -58.70 -4.79
C VAL A 139 -14.98 -60.11 -4.22
N ARG A 140 -15.36 -60.32 -2.95
CA ARG A 140 -15.35 -61.66 -2.32
C ARG A 140 -16.29 -62.63 -3.04
N ARG A 141 -17.52 -62.18 -3.33
CA ARG A 141 -18.53 -62.97 -4.04
C ARG A 141 -18.11 -63.32 -5.45
N TYR A 142 -17.56 -62.35 -6.19
CA TYR A 142 -17.01 -62.58 -7.54
C TYR A 142 -15.89 -63.62 -7.52
N ARG A 143 -14.94 -63.50 -6.59
CA ARG A 143 -13.82 -64.46 -6.45
C ARG A 143 -14.28 -65.84 -6.03
N ALA A 144 -15.24 -65.96 -5.12
CA ALA A 144 -15.74 -67.24 -4.64
C ALA A 144 -16.57 -68.00 -5.68
N SER A 145 -17.29 -67.30 -6.56
CA SER A 145 -18.38 -67.90 -7.33
C SER A 145 -18.22 -67.85 -8.84
N PHE A 146 -17.43 -66.90 -9.36
CA PHE A 146 -17.21 -66.77 -10.79
C PHE A 146 -15.90 -67.43 -11.24
N ALA A 147 -14.83 -67.32 -10.44
CA ALA A 147 -13.54 -67.96 -10.74
C ALA A 147 -13.62 -69.50 -10.77
N THR A 148 -14.50 -70.09 -9.95
CA THR A 148 -14.73 -71.53 -9.85
C THR A 148 -15.78 -72.06 -10.83
N ARG A 149 -16.79 -71.25 -11.22
CA ARG A 149 -17.78 -71.63 -12.25
C ARG A 149 -17.24 -71.55 -13.68
N VAL A 150 -16.37 -70.58 -13.97
CA VAL A 150 -15.76 -70.44 -15.31
C VAL A 150 -14.73 -71.54 -15.58
N SER A 151 -14.03 -72.02 -14.57
CA SER A 151 -13.12 -73.17 -14.69
C SER A 151 -13.83 -74.53 -14.79
N SER A 152 -15.12 -74.61 -14.41
CA SER A 152 -15.90 -75.85 -14.47
C SER A 152 -16.76 -75.99 -15.75
N TRP A 153 -17.03 -74.91 -16.48
CA TRP A 153 -17.72 -74.94 -17.78
C TRP A 153 -17.00 -75.85 -18.80
N ARG A 154 -17.74 -76.77 -19.43
CA ARG A 154 -17.24 -77.76 -20.41
C ARG A 154 -16.40 -77.11 -21.54
N VAL A 155 -16.74 -75.88 -21.93
CA VAL A 155 -16.05 -75.11 -22.97
C VAL A 155 -14.63 -74.69 -22.55
N SER A 156 -14.40 -74.38 -21.26
CA SER A 156 -13.06 -73.99 -20.78
C SER A 156 -12.09 -75.18 -20.66
N ARG A 157 -12.61 -76.38 -20.41
CA ARG A 157 -11.85 -77.65 -20.52
C ARG A 157 -11.60 -78.06 -21.97
N TRP A 158 -12.58 -77.90 -22.85
CA TRP A 158 -12.47 -78.24 -24.28
C TRP A 158 -11.46 -77.34 -25.03
N LEU A 159 -11.30 -76.09 -24.60
CA LEU A 159 -10.29 -75.16 -25.14
C LEU A 159 -8.87 -75.38 -24.60
N LYS A 160 -8.71 -76.15 -23.51
CA LYS A 160 -7.46 -76.37 -22.80
C LYS A 160 -6.64 -77.48 -23.48
N GLY A 161 -6.05 -77.17 -24.64
CA GLY A 161 -5.15 -78.12 -25.32
C GLY A 161 -4.94 -77.95 -26.83
N ARG A 162 -5.65 -77.04 -27.52
CA ARG A 162 -5.43 -76.80 -28.97
C ARG A 162 -4.46 -75.65 -29.22
N LYS A 163 -3.46 -75.87 -30.08
CA LYS A 163 -2.61 -74.79 -30.61
C LYS A 163 -3.49 -73.87 -31.48
N GLY A 164 -3.59 -72.59 -31.10
CA GLY A 164 -4.37 -71.57 -31.81
C GLY A 164 -5.60 -71.02 -31.06
N THR A 165 -6.07 -71.66 -29.99
CA THR A 165 -7.25 -71.19 -29.22
C THR A 165 -6.92 -70.24 -28.07
N GLY A 166 -5.66 -69.75 -27.99
CA GLY A 166 -5.18 -68.90 -26.91
C GLY A 166 -5.98 -67.60 -26.73
N LEU A 167 -6.60 -67.07 -27.80
CA LEU A 167 -7.47 -65.90 -27.73
C LEU A 167 -8.82 -66.22 -27.09
N ALA A 168 -9.48 -67.30 -27.50
CA ALA A 168 -10.74 -67.75 -26.91
C ALA A 168 -10.55 -68.20 -25.45
N GLN A 169 -9.42 -68.83 -25.12
CA GLN A 169 -9.07 -69.17 -23.75
C GLN A 169 -8.74 -67.92 -22.91
N ARG A 170 -8.08 -66.88 -23.46
CA ARG A 170 -7.89 -65.59 -22.77
C ARG A 170 -9.19 -64.84 -22.53
N VAL A 171 -10.15 -64.95 -23.44
CA VAL A 171 -11.47 -64.29 -23.37
C VAL A 171 -12.42 -65.02 -22.42
N LEU A 172 -12.47 -66.36 -22.47
CA LEU A 172 -13.39 -67.18 -21.67
C LEU A 172 -12.80 -67.63 -20.33
N ALA A 173 -11.57 -68.15 -20.31
CA ALA A 173 -10.93 -68.71 -19.11
C ALA A 173 -9.93 -67.76 -18.42
N GLY A 174 -9.52 -66.68 -19.09
CA GLY A 174 -8.49 -65.77 -18.62
C GLY A 174 -7.09 -66.35 -18.79
N GLY A 175 -6.13 -65.52 -19.20
CA GLY A 175 -4.73 -65.93 -19.33
C GLY A 175 -4.17 -66.49 -18.02
N THR A 176 -3.30 -67.49 -18.13
CA THR A 176 -2.56 -68.07 -17.00
C THR A 176 -1.80 -66.97 -16.27
N THR A 177 -2.11 -66.80 -15.00
CA THR A 177 -1.42 -65.92 -14.06
C THR A 177 0.07 -66.29 -14.03
N LYS A 178 0.92 -65.35 -14.47
CA LYS A 178 2.37 -65.45 -14.31
C LYS A 178 2.66 -65.14 -12.85
N TYR A 179 2.76 -66.18 -12.02
CA TYR A 179 3.05 -66.08 -10.60
C TYR A 179 4.57 -66.10 -10.40
N GLU A 180 5.10 -64.97 -9.95
CA GLU A 180 6.29 -64.97 -9.10
C GLU A 180 5.81 -64.56 -7.72
N SER A 181 5.69 -65.56 -6.85
CA SER A 181 5.38 -65.39 -5.44
C SER A 181 6.62 -64.86 -4.72
N ALA A 182 6.90 -63.56 -4.90
CA ALA A 182 7.74 -62.84 -3.96
C ALA A 182 7.04 -62.87 -2.58
N PRO A 183 7.75 -63.22 -1.49
CA PRO A 183 7.14 -63.25 -0.16
C PRO A 183 6.54 -61.89 0.19
N PRO A 184 5.36 -61.84 0.84
CA PRO A 184 4.74 -60.57 1.20
C PRO A 184 5.71 -59.79 2.09
N PRO A 185 6.03 -58.53 1.75
CA PRO A 185 6.99 -57.75 2.52
C PRO A 185 6.49 -57.53 3.95
N ARG A 186 7.42 -57.58 4.90
CA ARG A 186 7.16 -57.47 6.33
C ARG A 186 7.08 -56.00 6.77
N GLY A 187 6.36 -55.73 7.87
CA GLY A 187 6.23 -54.40 8.47
C GLY A 187 5.29 -53.43 7.72
N ILE A 188 5.56 -52.13 7.83
CA ILE A 188 4.75 -51.02 7.25
C ILE A 188 4.63 -51.13 5.72
N PHE A 189 5.62 -51.75 5.07
CA PHE A 189 5.63 -52.02 3.63
C PHE A 189 4.59 -53.06 3.16
N ARG A 190 3.84 -53.68 4.07
CA ARG A 190 2.64 -54.44 3.70
C ARG A 190 1.54 -53.54 3.14
N VAL A 191 1.50 -52.28 3.60
CA VAL A 191 0.46 -51.30 3.27
C VAL A 191 0.99 -50.24 2.30
N ILE A 192 2.24 -49.82 2.43
CA ILE A 192 2.86 -48.75 1.60
C ILE A 192 3.69 -49.35 0.45
N ARG A 193 3.66 -48.71 -0.73
CA ARG A 193 4.54 -49.02 -1.87
C ARG A 193 5.91 -48.38 -1.64
N ARG A 194 6.95 -49.18 -1.49
CA ARG A 194 8.31 -48.68 -1.19
C ARG A 194 8.83 -47.78 -2.32
N GLU A 195 8.46 -48.08 -3.56
CA GLU A 195 8.85 -47.34 -4.76
C GLU A 195 8.28 -45.92 -4.73
N MET A 196 7.11 -45.73 -4.10
CA MET A 196 6.45 -44.44 -4.02
C MET A 196 6.95 -43.57 -2.87
N LEU A 197 7.71 -44.11 -1.91
CA LEU A 197 8.33 -43.29 -0.86
C LEU A 197 9.40 -42.34 -1.43
N ILE A 198 10.08 -42.76 -2.50
CA ILE A 198 11.04 -41.92 -3.23
C ILE A 198 10.39 -41.32 -4.47
N GLY A 199 9.58 -42.11 -5.20
CA GLY A 199 8.94 -41.65 -6.42
C GLY A 199 7.96 -40.50 -6.23
N LEU A 200 7.24 -40.43 -5.09
CA LEU A 200 6.26 -39.38 -4.83
C LEU A 200 6.93 -38.03 -4.51
N PRO A 201 7.95 -37.93 -3.63
CA PRO A 201 8.75 -36.71 -3.49
C PRO A 201 9.36 -36.24 -4.82
N ILE A 202 9.92 -37.14 -5.63
CA ILE A 202 10.46 -36.79 -6.95
C ILE A 202 9.36 -36.26 -7.86
N LEU A 203 8.19 -36.91 -7.89
CA LEU A 203 7.04 -36.44 -8.69
C LEU A 203 6.62 -35.03 -8.28
N TYR A 204 6.54 -34.74 -6.98
CA TYR A 204 6.21 -33.41 -6.48
C TYR A 204 7.32 -32.39 -6.77
N ALA A 205 8.59 -32.77 -6.65
CA ALA A 205 9.72 -31.91 -7.01
C ALA A 205 9.72 -31.56 -8.50
N VAL A 206 9.41 -32.53 -9.37
CA VAL A 206 9.25 -32.30 -10.81
C VAL A 206 8.03 -31.43 -11.09
N ALA A 207 6.88 -31.70 -10.45
CA ALA A 207 5.69 -30.87 -10.61
C ALA A 207 5.94 -29.43 -10.15
N TYR A 208 6.68 -29.25 -9.06
CA TYR A 208 7.13 -27.95 -8.58
C TYR A 208 8.06 -27.27 -9.58
N LEU A 209 9.05 -27.98 -10.13
CA LEU A 209 9.97 -27.43 -11.13
C LEU A 209 9.24 -27.03 -12.41
N VAL A 210 8.25 -27.83 -12.85
CA VAL A 210 7.37 -27.46 -13.96
C VAL A 210 6.55 -26.22 -13.61
N ALA A 211 5.97 -26.14 -12.41
CA ALA A 211 5.25 -24.95 -11.97
C ALA A 211 6.18 -23.71 -11.90
N ALA A 212 7.42 -23.87 -11.45
CA ALA A 212 8.43 -22.82 -11.43
C ALA A 212 8.82 -22.29 -12.79
N ILE A 213 8.77 -23.15 -13.82
CA ILE A 213 8.98 -22.72 -15.19
C ILE A 213 7.71 -22.10 -15.76
N VAL A 214 6.53 -22.69 -15.50
CA VAL A 214 5.27 -22.32 -16.14
C VAL A 214 4.66 -21.04 -15.56
N ILE A 215 4.63 -20.89 -14.23
CA ILE A 215 3.95 -19.77 -13.55
C ILE A 215 4.47 -18.41 -14.03
N PRO A 216 5.80 -18.15 -14.17
CA PRO A 216 6.29 -16.88 -14.68
C PRO A 216 5.74 -16.51 -16.06
N PHE A 217 5.56 -17.47 -16.98
CA PHE A 217 5.00 -17.19 -18.32
C PHE A 217 3.53 -16.74 -18.28
N PHE A 218 2.79 -17.09 -17.22
CA PHE A 218 1.40 -16.67 -17.04
C PHE A 218 1.25 -15.53 -16.04
N ALA A 219 2.31 -15.19 -15.30
CA ALA A 219 2.29 -14.17 -14.26
C ALA A 219 1.92 -12.80 -14.84
N GLY A 220 2.46 -12.43 -15.99
CA GLY A 220 2.20 -11.12 -16.61
C GLY A 220 0.75 -10.95 -17.03
N THR A 221 0.18 -11.96 -17.69
CA THR A 221 -1.25 -11.95 -18.10
C THR A 221 -2.19 -12.01 -16.89
N ALA A 222 -1.83 -12.76 -15.86
CA ALA A 222 -2.61 -12.83 -14.63
C ALA A 222 -2.52 -11.52 -13.83
N ALA A 223 -1.35 -10.90 -13.77
CA ALA A 223 -1.13 -9.63 -13.09
C ALA A 223 -1.86 -8.50 -13.79
N THR A 224 -1.73 -8.34 -15.11
CA THR A 224 -2.44 -7.28 -15.87
C THR A 224 -3.95 -7.41 -15.76
N SER A 225 -4.50 -8.61 -15.92
CA SER A 225 -5.96 -8.84 -15.83
C SER A 225 -6.52 -8.65 -14.42
N THR A 226 -5.75 -9.00 -13.38
CA THR A 226 -6.17 -8.81 -11.98
C THR A 226 -6.05 -7.34 -11.58
N VAL A 227 -4.96 -6.68 -11.94
CA VAL A 227 -4.75 -5.27 -11.58
C VAL A 227 -5.70 -4.36 -12.35
N SER A 228 -5.93 -4.58 -13.65
CA SER A 228 -6.93 -3.82 -14.41
C SER A 228 -8.35 -4.00 -13.84
N TRP A 229 -8.66 -5.18 -13.27
CA TRP A 229 -9.93 -5.41 -12.56
C TRP A 229 -10.04 -4.65 -11.24
N VAL A 230 -8.95 -4.56 -10.45
CA VAL A 230 -8.93 -3.83 -9.17
C VAL A 230 -8.93 -2.32 -9.39
N VAL A 231 -8.08 -1.84 -10.29
CA VAL A 231 -7.87 -0.41 -10.57
C VAL A 231 -9.02 0.14 -11.42
N GLY A 232 -9.67 -0.71 -12.23
CA GLY A 232 -10.82 -0.33 -13.03
C GLY A 232 -10.47 0.42 -14.31
N THR A 233 -9.18 0.59 -14.62
CA THR A 233 -8.64 1.17 -15.86
C THR A 233 -7.75 0.15 -16.59
N ASP A 234 -7.46 0.40 -17.87
CA ASP A 234 -6.54 -0.44 -18.65
C ASP A 234 -5.10 -0.23 -18.14
N VAL A 235 -4.52 -1.30 -17.61
CA VAL A 235 -3.15 -1.31 -17.10
C VAL A 235 -2.25 -2.07 -18.07
N ALA A 236 -1.20 -1.41 -18.52
CA ALA A 236 -0.17 -2.03 -19.34
C ALA A 236 1.04 -2.42 -18.47
N VAL A 237 1.53 -3.63 -18.69
CA VAL A 237 2.76 -4.16 -18.08
C VAL A 237 3.56 -4.81 -19.19
N SER A 238 4.79 -4.33 -19.43
CA SER A 238 5.65 -4.84 -20.50
C SER A 238 6.22 -6.22 -20.18
N ASP A 239 6.73 -6.40 -18.97
CA ASP A 239 7.32 -7.67 -18.53
C ASP A 239 6.99 -7.95 -17.06
N SER A 240 7.00 -9.23 -16.70
CA SER A 240 6.78 -9.69 -15.34
C SER A 240 7.69 -10.87 -15.05
N SER A 241 8.42 -10.82 -13.94
CA SER A 241 9.14 -11.97 -13.42
C SER A 241 8.63 -12.32 -12.03
N PHE A 242 8.46 -13.62 -11.76
CA PHE A 242 8.00 -14.11 -10.47
C PHE A 242 8.90 -15.22 -9.96
N ASN A 243 9.40 -15.06 -8.75
CA ASN A 243 10.22 -16.04 -8.07
C ASN A 243 9.40 -16.82 -7.04
N LEU A 244 9.08 -18.07 -7.35
CA LEU A 244 8.31 -18.96 -6.45
C LEU A 244 8.98 -19.30 -5.11
N LEU A 245 10.30 -19.11 -4.98
CA LEU A 245 11.03 -19.42 -3.74
C LEU A 245 10.94 -18.27 -2.74
N THR A 246 11.07 -17.03 -3.22
CA THR A 246 11.04 -15.84 -2.38
C THR A 246 9.65 -15.21 -2.30
N GLY A 247 8.77 -15.51 -3.27
CA GLY A 247 7.50 -14.78 -3.44
C GLY A 247 7.69 -13.40 -4.08
N GLY A 248 8.89 -13.10 -4.56
CA GLY A 248 9.20 -11.83 -5.23
C GLY A 248 8.59 -11.77 -6.62
N LEU A 249 7.84 -10.71 -6.88
CA LEU A 249 7.27 -10.33 -8.17
C LEU A 249 7.94 -9.04 -8.61
N THR A 250 8.49 -9.00 -9.81
CA THR A 250 8.99 -7.78 -10.44
C THR A 250 8.17 -7.51 -11.67
N LEU A 251 7.55 -6.35 -11.74
CA LEU A 251 6.80 -5.84 -12.88
C LEU A 251 7.63 -4.70 -13.51
N SER A 252 7.79 -4.74 -14.82
CA SER A 252 8.52 -3.73 -15.58
C SER A 252 7.59 -2.95 -16.49
N ASP A 253 7.83 -1.64 -16.58
CA ASP A 253 7.02 -0.66 -17.32
C ASP A 253 5.53 -0.75 -16.99
N PHE A 254 5.21 -0.68 -15.70
CA PHE A 254 3.83 -0.61 -15.23
C PHE A 254 3.27 0.77 -15.56
N THR A 255 2.27 0.85 -16.43
CA THR A 255 1.65 2.13 -16.81
C THR A 255 0.14 2.08 -16.67
N ILE A 256 -0.43 3.15 -16.12
CA ILE A 256 -1.86 3.42 -16.07
C ILE A 256 -2.12 4.55 -17.06
N GLN A 257 -2.90 4.28 -18.08
CA GLN A 257 -3.28 5.26 -19.11
C GLN A 257 -4.39 6.18 -18.60
N ASP A 258 -4.39 7.41 -19.11
CA ASP A 258 -5.51 8.34 -18.90
C ASP A 258 -6.75 7.86 -19.68
N PRO A 259 -7.89 7.63 -19.01
CA PRO A 259 -9.13 7.23 -19.66
C PRO A 259 -9.65 8.24 -20.69
N ASP A 260 -9.41 9.52 -20.47
CA ASP A 260 -9.85 10.63 -21.32
C ASP A 260 -8.80 10.99 -22.39
N ALA A 261 -7.52 10.69 -22.14
CA ALA A 261 -6.40 10.88 -23.06
C ALA A 261 -5.48 9.63 -23.18
N PRO A 262 -5.86 8.60 -23.96
CA PRO A 262 -5.16 7.30 -23.99
C PRO A 262 -3.70 7.31 -24.50
N ASP A 263 -3.23 8.43 -25.03
CA ASP A 263 -1.85 8.64 -25.46
C ASP A 263 -0.95 9.18 -24.31
N GLU A 264 -1.55 9.52 -23.16
CA GLU A 264 -0.89 10.08 -21.98
C GLU A 264 -0.98 9.10 -20.80
N ASN A 265 0.14 8.92 -20.09
CA ASN A 265 0.20 8.06 -18.91
C ASN A 265 -0.16 8.87 -17.65
N LEU A 266 -1.16 8.43 -16.88
CA LEU A 266 -1.45 8.99 -15.55
C LEU A 266 -0.37 8.61 -14.54
N ILE A 267 0.00 7.33 -14.53
CA ILE A 267 1.00 6.76 -13.64
C ILE A 267 1.94 5.90 -14.48
N ALA A 268 3.23 6.20 -14.45
CA ALA A 268 4.26 5.35 -15.04
C ALA A 268 5.25 4.90 -13.97
N VAL A 269 5.38 3.60 -13.78
CA VAL A 269 6.31 2.96 -12.84
C VAL A 269 7.22 2.04 -13.64
N PRO A 270 8.48 2.45 -13.93
CA PRO A 270 9.42 1.65 -14.71
C PRO A 270 9.72 0.29 -14.08
N GLU A 271 9.81 0.24 -12.75
CA GLU A 271 10.07 -1.00 -12.02
C GLU A 271 9.31 -1.04 -10.69
N LEU A 272 8.45 -2.05 -10.53
CA LEU A 272 7.70 -2.35 -9.31
C LEU A 272 8.12 -3.74 -8.81
N LYS A 273 8.79 -3.79 -7.65
CA LYS A 273 9.16 -5.03 -6.96
C LYS A 273 8.22 -5.23 -5.78
N VAL A 274 7.64 -6.42 -5.67
CA VAL A 274 6.70 -6.79 -4.63
C VAL A 274 7.13 -8.13 -4.04
N ASP A 275 7.54 -8.16 -2.79
CA ASP A 275 7.86 -9.40 -2.08
C ASP A 275 6.64 -9.89 -1.30
N VAL A 276 6.04 -10.98 -1.77
CA VAL A 276 4.87 -11.58 -1.13
C VAL A 276 5.31 -12.66 -0.13
N GLY A 277 4.83 -12.55 1.11
CA GLY A 277 4.97 -13.60 2.12
C GLY A 277 4.28 -14.89 1.69
N LEU A 278 5.04 -15.90 1.24
CA LEU A 278 4.50 -17.17 0.76
C LEU A 278 3.71 -17.96 1.81
N MET A 279 4.17 -17.96 3.06
CA MET A 279 3.51 -18.67 4.15
C MET A 279 2.14 -18.07 4.51
N PRO A 280 2.03 -16.74 4.68
CA PRO A 280 0.74 -16.05 4.74
C PRO A 280 -0.14 -16.32 3.53
N LEU A 281 0.40 -16.26 2.30
CA LEU A 281 -0.38 -16.43 1.06
C LEU A 281 -1.05 -17.79 1.00
N VAL A 282 -0.34 -18.84 1.39
CA VAL A 282 -0.86 -20.21 1.47
C VAL A 282 -1.91 -20.35 2.58
N ALA A 283 -1.96 -19.44 3.55
CA ALA A 283 -3.02 -19.36 4.56
C ALA A 283 -4.20 -18.45 4.15
N ASP A 284 -4.31 -18.10 2.86
CA ASP A 284 -5.29 -17.16 2.28
C ASP A 284 -5.09 -15.70 2.74
N ARG A 285 -3.86 -15.33 3.13
CA ARG A 285 -3.51 -13.98 3.63
C ARG A 285 -2.48 -13.30 2.74
N LEU A 286 -2.75 -12.09 2.28
CA LEU A 286 -1.80 -11.32 1.47
C LEU A 286 -0.90 -10.46 2.37
N VAL A 287 0.29 -10.95 2.71
CA VAL A 287 1.29 -10.13 3.42
C VAL A 287 2.35 -9.73 2.40
N LEU A 288 2.54 -8.43 2.23
CA LEU A 288 3.61 -7.85 1.41
C LEU A 288 4.74 -7.46 2.35
N ASN A 289 5.86 -8.18 2.28
CA ASN A 289 7.03 -7.90 3.11
C ASN A 289 7.72 -6.62 2.63
N SER A 290 7.77 -6.41 1.31
CA SER A 290 8.30 -5.21 0.70
C SER A 290 7.50 -4.87 -0.56
N VAL A 291 7.29 -3.58 -0.78
CA VAL A 291 6.86 -3.03 -2.06
C VAL A 291 7.84 -1.92 -2.39
N VAL A 292 8.62 -2.09 -3.45
CA VAL A 292 9.62 -1.13 -3.90
C VAL A 292 9.24 -0.63 -5.28
N ILE A 293 9.00 0.67 -5.40
CA ILE A 293 8.76 1.39 -6.63
C ILE A 293 10.01 2.22 -6.88
N ALA A 294 10.83 1.87 -7.86
CA ALA A 294 12.14 2.52 -8.05
C ALA A 294 11.97 4.00 -8.46
N ASP A 295 11.14 4.21 -9.48
CA ASP A 295 10.72 5.51 -9.95
C ASP A 295 9.21 5.45 -10.24
N ALA A 296 8.51 6.57 -10.05
CA ALA A 296 7.13 6.77 -10.41
C ALA A 296 6.96 8.15 -11.02
N GLU A 297 6.28 8.23 -12.15
CA GLU A 297 5.86 9.49 -12.75
C GLU A 297 4.36 9.60 -12.57
N LEU A 298 3.92 10.71 -11.97
CA LEU A 298 2.52 11.03 -11.75
C LEU A 298 2.21 12.33 -12.47
N HIS A 299 1.36 12.26 -13.49
CA HIS A 299 0.92 13.42 -14.25
C HIS A 299 -0.47 13.85 -13.77
N VAL A 300 -0.54 14.95 -13.02
CA VAL A 300 -1.81 15.51 -12.53
C VAL A 300 -2.14 16.77 -13.31
N LYS A 301 -3.27 16.75 -13.98
CA LYS A 301 -3.74 17.84 -14.81
C LYS A 301 -5.12 18.28 -14.34
N ARG A 302 -5.30 19.58 -14.12
CA ARG A 302 -6.59 20.20 -13.84
C ARG A 302 -7.23 20.66 -15.15
N GLU A 303 -8.40 20.09 -15.42
CA GLU A 303 -9.20 20.33 -16.61
C GLU A 303 -9.97 21.66 -16.54
N ALA A 304 -10.50 22.10 -17.67
CA ALA A 304 -11.21 23.38 -17.79
C ALA A 304 -12.49 23.47 -16.93
N ASP A 305 -13.07 22.33 -16.54
CA ASP A 305 -14.21 22.26 -15.60
C ASP A 305 -13.77 22.22 -14.13
N GLY A 306 -12.45 22.25 -13.90
CA GLY A 306 -11.76 22.24 -12.61
C GLY A 306 -11.74 20.89 -11.89
N THR A 307 -12.10 19.82 -12.58
CA THR A 307 -11.77 18.44 -12.16
C THR A 307 -10.31 18.13 -12.48
N LEU A 308 -9.76 17.10 -11.86
CA LEU A 308 -8.44 16.54 -12.14
C LEU A 308 -8.59 15.34 -13.07
N ASN A 309 -7.62 15.12 -13.96
CA ASN A 309 -7.54 13.91 -14.79
C ASN A 309 -7.49 12.60 -13.98
N LEU A 310 -7.02 12.67 -12.74
CA LEU A 310 -7.05 11.57 -11.77
C LEU A 310 -8.43 11.31 -11.14
N ASP A 311 -9.44 12.12 -11.44
CA ASP A 311 -10.79 11.99 -10.88
C ASP A 311 -11.68 11.01 -11.67
N ASN A 312 -11.24 10.60 -12.86
CA ASN A 312 -11.97 9.68 -13.76
C ASN A 312 -11.38 8.25 -13.95
N PRO A 313 -10.60 7.63 -13.03
CA PRO A 313 -10.19 6.24 -13.20
C PRO A 313 -11.36 5.32 -12.84
N SER A 314 -12.17 5.02 -13.85
CA SER A 314 -13.42 4.28 -13.87
C SER A 314 -13.69 3.25 -12.74
N SER A 315 -14.92 3.32 -12.24
CA SER A 315 -15.75 2.23 -11.66
C SER A 315 -15.37 1.60 -10.33
N GLY A 316 -14.23 1.97 -9.73
CA GLY A 316 -13.79 1.50 -8.43
C GLY A 316 -14.32 2.32 -7.26
N TRP A 317 -14.35 3.64 -7.42
CA TRP A 317 -14.60 4.63 -6.36
C TRP A 317 -15.85 5.44 -6.72
N ASN A 318 -16.68 5.79 -5.74
CA ASN A 318 -17.87 6.61 -5.96
C ASN A 318 -17.45 8.08 -6.16
N ALA A 319 -16.79 8.45 -7.24
CA ALA A 319 -16.29 9.82 -7.44
C ALA A 319 -17.41 10.89 -7.56
N LYS A 320 -18.68 10.49 -7.60
CA LYS A 320 -19.79 11.37 -7.96
C LYS A 320 -19.96 12.55 -7.00
N GLY A 321 -19.84 12.35 -5.69
CA GLY A 321 -20.04 13.43 -4.71
C GLY A 321 -18.95 14.50 -4.78
N TYR A 322 -17.70 14.06 -4.91
CA TYR A 322 -16.56 14.95 -5.12
C TYR A 322 -16.64 15.64 -6.49
N LEU A 323 -16.99 14.94 -7.58
CA LEU A 323 -17.14 15.52 -8.92
C LEU A 323 -18.23 16.60 -8.96
N GLU A 324 -19.35 16.40 -8.27
CA GLU A 324 -20.42 17.41 -8.13
C GLU A 324 -19.92 18.67 -7.38
N TRP A 325 -19.10 18.49 -6.33
CA TRP A 325 -18.48 19.60 -5.61
C TRP A 325 -17.42 20.31 -6.47
N ALA A 326 -16.52 19.57 -7.12
CA ALA A 326 -15.47 20.11 -7.98
C ALA A 326 -16.08 20.95 -9.10
N ALA A 327 -17.08 20.43 -9.81
CA ALA A 327 -17.80 21.17 -10.85
C ALA A 327 -18.50 22.45 -10.34
N GLN A 328 -18.87 22.50 -9.05
CA GLN A 328 -19.53 23.67 -8.46
C GLN A 328 -18.52 24.74 -8.00
N TYR A 329 -17.38 24.34 -7.43
CA TYR A 329 -16.45 25.23 -6.73
C TYR A 329 -15.08 25.39 -7.42
N ALA A 330 -14.84 24.66 -8.50
CA ALA A 330 -13.65 24.69 -9.35
C ALA A 330 -13.04 26.10 -9.50
N GLY A 331 -13.81 27.07 -10.01
CA GLY A 331 -13.30 28.42 -10.28
C GLY A 331 -12.99 29.27 -9.04
N SER A 332 -13.31 28.80 -7.84
CA SER A 332 -13.18 29.56 -6.58
C SER A 332 -12.18 28.97 -5.58
N VAL A 333 -11.68 27.76 -5.84
CA VAL A 333 -10.80 27.00 -4.94
C VAL A 333 -9.43 26.85 -5.57
N ASP A 334 -8.39 26.98 -4.74
CA ASP A 334 -6.99 26.75 -5.11
C ASP A 334 -6.63 25.25 -5.16
N TRP A 335 -5.38 24.96 -5.54
CA TRP A 335 -4.88 23.59 -5.60
C TRP A 335 -4.88 22.88 -4.22
N LEU A 336 -4.60 23.60 -3.14
CA LEU A 336 -4.53 23.04 -1.80
C LEU A 336 -5.91 22.61 -1.29
N GLY A 337 -6.93 23.45 -1.51
CA GLY A 337 -8.33 23.16 -1.16
C GLY A 337 -8.90 22.00 -1.96
N LEU A 338 -8.56 21.90 -3.26
CA LEU A 338 -8.91 20.75 -4.10
C LEU A 338 -8.31 19.45 -3.55
N LEU A 339 -6.99 19.43 -3.29
CA LEU A 339 -6.30 18.26 -2.74
C LEU A 339 -6.83 17.86 -1.37
N ARG A 340 -7.11 18.82 -0.49
CA ARG A 340 -7.72 18.56 0.82
C ARG A 340 -9.07 17.87 0.68
N HIS A 341 -9.95 18.39 -0.18
CA HIS A 341 -11.27 17.80 -0.38
C HIS A 341 -11.20 16.41 -1.01
N LEU A 342 -10.28 16.20 -1.95
CA LEU A 342 -9.99 14.88 -2.50
C LEU A 342 -9.59 13.91 -1.37
N VAL A 343 -8.63 14.27 -0.52
CA VAL A 343 -8.19 13.43 0.61
C VAL A 343 -9.34 13.10 1.57
N ASP A 344 -10.14 14.11 1.95
CA ASP A 344 -11.31 13.91 2.81
C ASP A 344 -12.31 12.92 2.19
N TYR A 345 -12.46 12.95 0.87
CA TYR A 345 -13.33 12.05 0.12
C TYR A 345 -12.75 10.64 -0.04
N LEU A 346 -11.44 10.53 -0.27
CA LEU A 346 -10.72 9.25 -0.30
C LEU A 346 -10.81 8.49 1.03
N GLY A 347 -10.94 9.23 2.14
CA GLY A 347 -11.21 8.66 3.47
C GLY A 347 -12.59 7.99 3.61
N GLN A 348 -13.54 8.27 2.71
CA GLN A 348 -14.91 7.76 2.73
C GLN A 348 -15.03 6.49 1.86
N TRP A 349 -14.42 5.39 2.31
CA TRP A 349 -14.48 4.12 1.59
C TRP A 349 -15.92 3.55 1.58
N GLU A 350 -16.58 3.57 0.43
CA GLU A 350 -17.78 2.74 0.17
C GLU A 350 -17.39 1.51 -0.70
N PRO A 351 -17.59 0.27 -0.22
CA PRO A 351 -17.34 -0.89 -1.05
C PRO A 351 -18.34 -0.95 -2.22
N LEU A 352 -17.84 -1.10 -3.44
CA LEU A 352 -18.64 -1.26 -4.64
C LEU A 352 -19.70 -2.36 -4.50
N ALA A 353 -20.84 -2.17 -5.16
CA ALA A 353 -21.70 -3.30 -5.49
C ALA A 353 -20.88 -4.27 -6.37
N PRO A 354 -20.78 -5.56 -6.00
CA PRO A 354 -19.96 -6.51 -6.75
C PRO A 354 -20.47 -6.59 -8.19
N ARG A 355 -19.61 -6.25 -9.16
CA ARG A 355 -19.82 -6.63 -10.56
C ARG A 355 -19.94 -8.15 -10.63
N GLU A 356 -20.83 -8.67 -11.49
CA GLU A 356 -20.98 -10.11 -11.70
C GLU A 356 -19.64 -10.70 -12.17
N ASP A 357 -18.91 -11.34 -11.26
CA ASP A 357 -17.65 -12.02 -11.57
C ASP A 357 -17.92 -13.08 -12.65
N PRO A 358 -17.24 -13.04 -13.81
CA PRO A 358 -17.44 -14.02 -14.89
C PRO A 358 -17.10 -15.46 -14.47
N TYR A 359 -16.43 -15.65 -13.33
CA TYR A 359 -16.11 -16.93 -12.71
C TYR A 359 -17.01 -17.28 -11.50
N ALA A 360 -17.97 -16.42 -11.13
CA ALA A 360 -18.89 -16.61 -10.00
C ALA A 360 -19.97 -17.67 -10.23
N ALA A 361 -19.95 -18.39 -11.36
CA ALA A 361 -20.82 -19.54 -11.59
C ALA A 361 -20.69 -20.66 -10.53
N TYR A 362 -19.68 -20.58 -9.63
CA TYR A 362 -19.50 -21.44 -8.46
C TYR A 362 -19.56 -20.69 -7.11
N GLY A 363 -20.10 -19.47 -7.10
CA GLY A 363 -20.22 -18.57 -5.94
C GLY A 363 -21.20 -19.09 -4.89
N GLY A 364 -20.74 -20.03 -4.08
CA GLY A 364 -21.46 -20.51 -2.91
C GLY A 364 -20.46 -20.91 -1.84
N GLY A 365 -20.36 -20.10 -0.80
CA GLY A 365 -19.49 -20.33 0.34
C GLY A 365 -19.63 -19.19 1.35
N ARG A 366 -19.16 -19.43 2.57
CA ARG A 366 -19.09 -18.41 3.61
C ARG A 366 -17.64 -17.96 3.72
N THR A 367 -17.39 -16.67 3.53
CA THR A 367 -16.11 -16.06 3.88
C THR A 367 -16.10 -15.88 5.40
N PHE A 368 -15.09 -16.45 6.05
CA PHE A 368 -14.86 -16.21 7.47
C PHE A 368 -13.87 -15.06 7.56
N PRO A 369 -14.16 -14.00 8.34
CA PRO A 369 -13.20 -12.91 8.50
C PRO A 369 -11.86 -13.47 9.00
N ASP A 370 -10.75 -13.05 8.41
CA ASP A 370 -9.41 -13.50 8.76
C ASP A 370 -9.05 -13.20 10.21
N TYR A 371 -8.19 -14.01 10.85
CA TYR A 371 -7.70 -13.74 12.21
C TYR A 371 -6.96 -12.40 12.35
N ARG A 372 -6.41 -11.86 11.26
CA ARG A 372 -5.61 -10.61 11.12
C ARG A 372 -5.76 -10.09 9.67
N PRO A 373 -5.22 -8.93 9.23
CA PRO A 373 -5.82 -8.15 8.14
C PRO A 373 -5.84 -8.90 6.80
N PRO A 374 -6.81 -8.59 5.90
CA PRO A 374 -6.87 -9.15 4.55
C PRO A 374 -5.61 -8.86 3.74
N PHE A 375 -4.94 -7.72 3.99
CA PHE A 375 -3.57 -7.47 3.56
C PHE A 375 -2.77 -6.60 4.55
N SER A 376 -1.46 -6.76 4.58
CA SER A 376 -0.53 -5.88 5.33
C SER A 376 0.72 -5.61 4.53
N ILE A 377 1.24 -4.38 4.61
CA ILE A 377 2.49 -3.96 3.96
C ILE A 377 3.48 -3.62 5.06
N GLU A 378 4.53 -4.43 5.20
CA GLU A 378 5.57 -4.20 6.22
C GLU A 378 6.40 -2.96 5.86
N ARG A 379 6.81 -2.85 4.60
CA ARG A 379 7.56 -1.72 4.06
C ARG A 379 7.10 -1.35 2.64
N LEU A 380 6.75 -0.09 2.43
CA LEU A 380 6.53 0.51 1.12
C LEU A 380 7.60 1.58 0.89
N GLU A 381 8.45 1.35 -0.09
CA GLU A 381 9.50 2.27 -0.52
C GLU A 381 9.16 2.72 -1.93
N ILE A 382 9.04 4.01 -2.12
CA ILE A 382 8.93 4.63 -3.42
C ILE A 382 10.15 5.53 -3.54
N GLY A 383 11.03 5.25 -4.49
CA GLY A 383 12.27 5.99 -4.71
C GLY A 383 11.95 7.39 -5.19
N ARG A 384 12.00 7.63 -6.50
CA ARG A 384 11.67 8.96 -7.03
C ARG A 384 10.23 9.03 -7.50
N ILE A 385 9.46 9.99 -6.99
CA ILE A 385 8.16 10.36 -7.57
C ILE A 385 8.28 11.71 -8.23
N LEU A 386 8.21 11.76 -9.56
CA LEU A 386 8.07 13.01 -10.28
C LEU A 386 6.58 13.36 -10.36
N VAL A 387 6.18 14.46 -9.72
CA VAL A 387 4.81 14.99 -9.79
C VAL A 387 4.81 16.25 -10.63
N THR A 388 4.13 16.20 -11.77
CA THR A 388 3.85 17.37 -12.60
C THR A 388 2.42 17.82 -12.36
N LEU A 389 2.24 19.09 -11.99
CA LEU A 389 0.94 19.72 -11.78
C LEU A 389 0.67 20.70 -12.92
N ASP A 390 -0.27 20.39 -13.79
CA ASP A 390 -0.68 21.25 -14.91
C ASP A 390 -2.09 21.81 -14.70
N ASP A 391 -2.31 23.06 -15.09
CA ASP A 391 -3.59 23.78 -14.91
C ASP A 391 -4.04 24.45 -16.21
N GLU A 392 -5.07 23.91 -16.86
CA GLU A 392 -5.61 24.45 -18.11
C GLU A 392 -6.47 25.71 -17.91
N THR A 393 -6.89 26.00 -16.68
CA THR A 393 -7.72 27.18 -16.39
C THR A 393 -6.91 28.47 -16.30
N ALA A 394 -5.58 28.36 -16.34
CA ALA A 394 -4.68 29.44 -16.00
C ALA A 394 -4.50 30.47 -17.11
N SER A 395 -4.45 31.75 -16.71
CA SER A 395 -4.02 32.83 -17.59
C SER A 395 -2.51 32.75 -17.86
N ASN A 396 -2.08 33.12 -19.07
CA ASN A 396 -0.68 33.07 -19.52
C ASN A 396 0.30 33.94 -18.69
N THR A 397 -0.20 34.72 -17.73
CA THR A 397 0.58 35.73 -16.97
C THR A 397 1.26 35.20 -15.70
N ASP A 398 0.82 34.06 -15.14
CA ASP A 398 1.31 33.57 -13.84
C ASP A 398 2.32 32.41 -13.92
N GLY A 399 2.67 31.95 -15.14
CA GLY A 399 3.63 30.84 -15.37
C GLY A 399 3.15 29.47 -14.83
N PRO A 400 3.73 28.34 -15.27
CA PRO A 400 3.38 27.01 -14.75
C PRO A 400 3.85 26.85 -13.29
N LEU A 401 3.18 25.99 -12.51
CA LEU A 401 3.66 25.61 -11.18
C LEU A 401 5.02 24.92 -11.31
N PRO A 402 5.98 25.19 -10.40
CA PRO A 402 7.25 24.47 -10.40
C PRO A 402 6.99 22.98 -10.16
N PRO A 403 7.61 22.06 -10.93
CA PRO A 403 7.42 20.64 -10.74
C PRO A 403 7.92 20.22 -9.36
N MET A 404 7.24 19.26 -8.72
CA MET A 404 7.63 18.74 -7.42
C MET A 404 8.23 17.35 -7.62
N THR A 405 9.50 17.18 -7.29
CA THR A 405 10.16 15.87 -7.36
C THR A 405 10.32 15.32 -5.96
N MET A 406 9.55 14.30 -5.60
CA MET A 406 9.82 13.52 -4.39
C MET A 406 11.02 12.62 -4.68
N LEU A 407 12.09 12.78 -3.93
CA LEU A 407 13.32 12.01 -4.04
C LEU A 407 13.28 10.71 -3.26
N GLU A 408 12.46 10.67 -2.20
CA GLU A 408 12.29 9.51 -1.34
C GLU A 408 10.92 9.57 -0.66
N VAL A 409 10.14 8.51 -0.76
CA VAL A 409 8.87 8.33 -0.06
C VAL A 409 8.87 6.95 0.60
N GLU A 410 8.94 6.93 1.93
CA GLU A 410 8.91 5.71 2.72
C GLU A 410 7.66 5.70 3.62
N ILE A 411 6.87 4.62 3.52
CA ILE A 411 5.77 4.35 4.43
C ILE A 411 6.03 3.00 5.10
N SER A 412 6.16 3.02 6.43
CA SER A 412 6.40 1.83 7.24
C SER A 412 5.19 1.45 8.08
N HIS A 413 5.02 0.14 8.31
CA HIS A 413 4.01 -0.44 9.22
C HIS A 413 2.55 -0.16 8.84
N TRP A 414 2.25 -0.09 7.53
CA TRP A 414 0.89 0.15 7.06
C TRP A 414 0.03 -1.13 7.05
N ALA A 415 -1.12 -1.10 7.73
CA ALA A 415 -2.05 -2.22 7.80
C ALA A 415 -3.51 -1.78 7.68
N PHE A 416 -4.34 -2.59 7.01
CA PHE A 416 -5.78 -2.35 6.88
C PHE A 416 -6.59 -3.58 7.34
N PRO A 417 -7.53 -3.45 8.30
CA PRO A 417 -7.93 -2.23 9.01
C PRO A 417 -6.90 -1.74 10.03
N ALA A 418 -6.92 -0.43 10.30
CA ALA A 418 -5.98 0.30 11.16
C ALA A 418 -5.84 -0.26 12.60
N ALA A 419 -6.84 -1.00 13.09
CA ALA A 419 -6.82 -1.63 14.42
C ALA A 419 -5.82 -2.79 14.57
N LEU A 420 -5.19 -3.24 13.48
CA LEU A 420 -4.31 -4.41 13.46
C LEU A 420 -2.80 -4.05 13.41
N ARG A 421 -2.48 -2.77 13.58
CA ARG A 421 -1.11 -2.25 13.64
C ARG A 421 -0.41 -2.66 14.94
N THR A 422 0.82 -3.14 14.84
CA THR A 422 1.68 -3.44 15.99
C THR A 422 2.62 -2.31 16.35
N GLU A 423 2.92 -1.44 15.37
CA GLU A 423 3.85 -0.33 15.47
C GLU A 423 3.21 0.94 14.89
N PRO A 424 3.67 2.15 15.29
CA PRO A 424 3.23 3.40 14.69
C PRO A 424 3.52 3.44 13.19
N ILE A 425 2.61 4.03 12.39
CA ILE A 425 2.90 4.30 10.98
C ILE A 425 3.94 5.40 10.95
N GLN A 426 5.01 5.19 10.18
CA GLN A 426 6.00 6.20 9.90
C GLN A 426 5.94 6.53 8.41
N LEU A 427 5.81 7.81 8.11
CA LEU A 427 5.85 8.39 6.78
C LEU A 427 7.10 9.26 6.73
N SER A 428 7.99 9.02 5.78
CA SER A 428 9.11 9.89 5.47
C SER A 428 9.00 10.32 4.02
N LEU A 429 9.07 11.61 3.79
CA LEU A 429 8.96 12.23 2.48
C LEU A 429 10.13 13.21 2.34
N ARG A 430 10.86 13.10 1.25
CA ARG A 430 11.90 14.05 0.88
C ARG A 430 11.72 14.41 -0.58
N GLY A 431 11.96 15.66 -0.93
CA GLY A 431 11.99 16.06 -2.32
C GLY A 431 12.54 17.46 -2.55
N GLN A 432 12.34 17.93 -3.78
CA GLN A 432 12.82 19.20 -4.30
C GLN A 432 11.71 19.88 -5.11
N TRP A 433 11.79 21.20 -5.19
CA TRP A 433 10.88 22.04 -5.98
C TRP A 433 11.62 22.64 -7.18
N GLY A 434 11.11 22.40 -8.37
CA GLY A 434 11.77 22.83 -9.62
C GLY A 434 13.15 22.18 -9.83
N ASP A 435 13.99 22.89 -10.58
CA ASP A 435 15.36 22.48 -10.90
C ASP A 435 16.42 23.12 -9.96
N ASP A 436 15.98 23.88 -8.95
CA ASP A 436 16.89 24.55 -8.02
C ASP A 436 17.41 23.55 -6.97
N PRO A 437 18.72 23.24 -6.94
CA PRO A 437 19.29 22.29 -5.98
C PRO A 437 19.16 22.75 -4.52
N ASP A 438 18.96 24.05 -4.29
CA ASP A 438 18.80 24.62 -2.95
C ASP A 438 17.34 24.66 -2.50
N SER A 439 16.39 24.33 -3.38
CA SER A 439 14.95 24.29 -3.08
C SER A 439 14.49 22.88 -2.74
N GLY A 440 14.10 22.66 -1.49
CA GLY A 440 13.90 21.32 -0.94
C GLY A 440 12.73 21.23 0.03
N PHE A 441 12.22 20.02 0.23
CA PHE A 441 11.31 19.74 1.33
C PHE A 441 11.61 18.39 2.00
N ARG A 442 11.34 18.32 3.28
CA ARG A 442 11.29 17.11 4.08
C ARG A 442 10.01 17.13 4.91
N LEU A 443 9.33 15.99 4.98
CA LEU A 443 8.17 15.79 5.83
C LEU A 443 8.27 14.41 6.45
N SER A 444 8.32 14.34 7.77
CA SER A 444 8.27 13.12 8.56
C SER A 444 6.97 13.12 9.36
N ALA A 445 6.17 12.07 9.29
CA ALA A 445 4.97 11.95 10.11
C ALA A 445 4.92 10.59 10.80
N THR A 446 4.64 10.61 12.11
CA THR A 446 4.44 9.42 12.92
C THR A 446 3.01 9.39 13.45
N PHE A 447 2.30 8.30 13.18
CA PHE A 447 0.93 8.08 13.62
C PHE A 447 0.90 6.97 14.67
N ALA A 448 0.85 7.35 15.94
CA ALA A 448 0.87 6.43 17.08
C ALA A 448 -0.54 6.22 17.66
N PRO A 449 -0.94 4.98 17.98
CA PRO A 449 -2.21 4.73 18.65
C PRO A 449 -2.18 5.24 20.10
N SER A 450 -3.26 5.88 20.56
CA SER A 450 -3.43 6.36 21.94
C SER A 450 -4.81 5.95 22.50
N GLU A 451 -4.99 6.06 23.82
CA GLU A 451 -6.29 5.76 24.48
C GLU A 451 -7.43 6.69 24.02
N ARG A 452 -7.11 7.85 23.46
CA ARG A 452 -8.08 8.86 22.98
C ARG A 452 -8.19 8.94 21.45
N GLY A 453 -7.40 8.18 20.70
CA GLY A 453 -7.42 8.22 19.23
C GLY A 453 -6.07 7.89 18.61
N VAL A 454 -5.67 8.67 17.60
CA VAL A 454 -4.36 8.60 16.97
C VAL A 454 -3.63 9.89 17.28
N VAL A 455 -2.45 9.77 17.92
CA VAL A 455 -1.55 10.90 18.07
C VAL A 455 -0.72 10.99 16.80
N THR A 456 -0.81 12.13 16.14
CA THR A 456 -0.07 12.40 14.91
C THR A 456 1.02 13.42 15.23
N GLN A 457 2.27 13.04 15.01
CA GLN A 457 3.40 13.97 15.06
C GLN A 457 3.87 14.19 13.63
N VAL A 458 4.00 15.44 13.22
CA VAL A 458 4.42 15.85 11.88
C VAL A 458 5.61 16.80 12.05
N GLU A 459 6.74 16.46 11.48
CA GLU A 459 7.92 17.32 11.37
C GLU A 459 8.11 17.69 9.92
N PHE A 460 8.29 18.97 9.63
CA PHE A 460 8.42 19.44 8.27
C PHE A 460 9.52 20.48 8.15
N ALA A 461 10.17 20.50 6.99
CA ALA A 461 11.16 21.49 6.61
C ALA A 461 10.99 21.78 5.12
N LEU A 462 10.87 23.06 4.79
CA LEU A 462 10.82 23.63 3.45
C LEU A 462 12.02 24.56 3.33
N ARG A 463 12.76 24.45 2.24
CA ARG A 463 13.98 25.22 2.01
C ARG A 463 13.83 26.02 0.73
N ARG A 464 14.09 27.33 0.82
CA ARG A 464 14.23 28.26 -0.32
C ARG A 464 13.12 28.09 -1.37
N ILE A 465 11.88 28.23 -0.92
CA ILE A 465 10.69 28.14 -1.74
C ILE A 465 10.44 29.50 -2.42
N ASP A 466 10.33 29.51 -3.75
CA ASP A 466 10.00 30.70 -4.55
C ASP A 466 8.54 31.11 -4.30
N LEU A 467 8.35 32.18 -3.52
CA LEU A 467 7.03 32.65 -3.11
C LEU A 467 6.19 33.15 -4.30
N PRO A 468 6.71 33.97 -5.23
CA PRO A 468 5.96 34.36 -6.43
C PRO A 468 5.44 33.17 -7.25
N ARG A 469 6.25 32.13 -7.48
CA ARG A 469 5.83 30.95 -8.27
C ARG A 469 4.73 30.13 -7.61
N LEU A 470 4.62 30.19 -6.29
CA LEU A 470 3.57 29.51 -5.53
C LEU A 470 2.33 30.37 -5.27
N ALA A 471 2.19 31.55 -5.91
CA ALA A 471 1.03 32.43 -5.73
C ALA A 471 -0.31 31.70 -5.89
N ARG A 472 -0.40 30.72 -6.81
CA ARG A 472 -1.61 29.91 -7.03
C ARG A 472 -2.00 29.02 -5.86
N VAL A 473 -1.08 28.75 -4.93
CA VAL A 473 -1.30 27.92 -3.75
C VAL A 473 -1.84 28.74 -2.57
N TYR A 474 -1.46 30.03 -2.47
CA TYR A 474 -1.83 30.87 -1.31
C TYR A 474 -2.67 32.11 -1.64
N ALA A 475 -2.92 32.46 -2.92
CA ALA A 475 -3.58 33.71 -3.29
C ALA A 475 -5.00 33.90 -2.70
N THR A 476 -5.69 32.80 -2.38
CA THR A 476 -7.02 32.79 -1.75
C THR A 476 -6.95 32.94 -0.23
N THR A 477 -5.80 32.63 0.38
CA THR A 477 -5.61 32.55 1.84
C THR A 477 -4.81 33.72 2.39
N LEU A 478 -3.88 34.28 1.62
CA LEU A 478 -3.10 35.47 1.97
C LEU A 478 -3.40 36.61 0.97
N PRO A 479 -4.06 37.70 1.40
CA PRO A 479 -4.47 38.81 0.52
C PRO A 479 -3.33 39.79 0.23
N VAL A 480 -2.14 39.28 -0.07
CA VAL A 480 -0.94 40.05 -0.40
C VAL A 480 -0.38 39.53 -1.71
N ARG A 481 0.00 40.44 -2.61
CA ARG A 481 0.77 40.07 -3.80
C ARG A 481 2.25 40.12 -3.45
N ILE A 482 2.93 38.99 -3.57
CA ILE A 482 4.38 38.89 -3.37
C ILE A 482 5.05 39.08 -4.74
N GLU A 483 5.85 40.13 -4.88
CA GLU A 483 6.56 40.45 -6.13
C GLU A 483 7.90 39.69 -6.22
N SER A 484 8.60 39.56 -5.09
CA SER A 484 9.80 38.73 -4.94
C SER A 484 9.88 38.15 -3.52
N GLY A 485 10.61 37.04 -3.39
CA GLY A 485 11.00 36.52 -2.08
C GLY A 485 11.14 35.01 -2.04
N TRP A 486 12.01 34.55 -1.15
CA TRP A 486 12.21 33.14 -0.84
C TRP A 486 11.77 32.86 0.59
N ALA A 487 11.15 31.70 0.81
CA ALA A 487 10.78 31.25 2.14
C ALA A 487 11.44 29.92 2.49
N SER A 488 12.06 29.86 3.67
CA SER A 488 12.41 28.61 4.34
C SER A 488 11.57 28.49 5.61
N VAL A 489 10.99 27.32 5.84
CA VAL A 489 10.09 27.07 6.96
C VAL A 489 10.45 25.73 7.57
N SER A 490 10.70 25.68 8.88
CA SER A 490 10.80 24.41 9.60
C SER A 490 9.84 24.39 10.77
N GLY A 491 9.40 23.22 11.19
CA GLY A 491 8.56 23.11 12.36
C GLY A 491 8.10 21.70 12.63
N PHE A 492 7.38 21.58 13.74
CA PHE A 492 6.70 20.36 14.09
C PHE A 492 5.27 20.67 14.55
N LEU A 493 4.37 19.73 14.30
CA LEU A 493 3.00 19.73 14.77
C LEU A 493 2.72 18.41 15.47
N ARG A 494 1.95 18.48 16.55
CA ARG A 494 1.40 17.36 17.27
C ARG A 494 -0.09 17.52 17.39
N PHE A 495 -0.81 16.51 16.93
CA PHE A 495 -2.24 16.36 17.08
C PHE A 495 -2.51 15.25 18.09
N ASP A 496 -3.29 15.52 19.13
CA ASP A 496 -3.67 14.53 20.14
C ASP A 496 -5.11 14.02 20.00
N GLY A 497 -5.82 14.49 18.96
CA GLY A 497 -7.20 14.17 18.64
C GLY A 497 -8.20 15.28 19.00
N GLU A 498 -7.84 16.19 19.92
CA GLU A 498 -8.68 17.35 20.28
C GLU A 498 -7.95 18.67 20.06
N SER A 499 -6.66 18.76 20.42
CA SER A 499 -5.83 19.94 20.22
C SER A 499 -4.81 19.74 19.10
N ALA A 500 -4.37 20.86 18.55
CA ALA A 500 -3.18 20.95 17.73
C ALA A 500 -2.17 21.82 18.47
N GLU A 501 -0.96 21.31 18.66
CA GLU A 501 0.15 22.02 19.29
C GLU A 501 1.36 21.93 18.37
N GLY A 502 2.10 23.00 18.20
CA GLY A 502 3.29 22.97 17.36
C GLY A 502 4.05 24.28 17.37
N GLU A 503 5.20 24.23 16.74
CA GLU A 503 6.14 25.34 16.65
C GLU A 503 6.65 25.39 15.22
N THR A 504 6.73 26.59 14.67
CA THR A 504 7.19 26.82 13.31
C THR A 504 8.11 28.01 13.27
N SER A 505 9.16 27.90 12.48
CA SER A 505 10.15 28.94 12.28
C SER A 505 10.17 29.31 10.81
N PHE A 506 10.20 30.60 10.53
CA PHE A 506 10.19 31.18 9.20
C PHE A 506 11.46 31.99 8.99
N LEU A 507 12.05 31.83 7.81
CA LEU A 507 13.09 32.67 7.24
C LEU A 507 12.60 33.16 5.88
N LEU A 508 12.46 34.47 5.72
CA LEU A 508 12.09 35.12 4.47
C LEU A 508 13.25 35.99 3.97
N GLU A 509 13.66 35.76 2.73
CA GLU A 509 14.78 36.44 2.08
C GLU A 509 14.26 37.21 0.85
N ASP A 510 14.83 38.40 0.59
CA ASP A 510 14.50 39.26 -0.57
C ASP A 510 12.99 39.50 -0.77
N LEU A 511 12.25 39.64 0.33
CA LEU A 511 10.79 39.76 0.32
C LEU A 511 10.35 41.16 -0.13
N GLU A 512 9.57 41.22 -1.21
CA GLU A 512 8.90 42.42 -1.68
C GLU A 512 7.39 42.17 -1.80
N LEU A 513 6.62 42.94 -1.04
CA LEU A 513 5.16 42.85 -0.97
C LEU A 513 4.52 44.06 -1.66
N GLN A 514 3.43 43.81 -2.39
CA GLN A 514 2.57 44.84 -2.94
C GLN A 514 1.23 44.84 -2.18
N ALA A 515 0.86 46.02 -1.67
CA ALA A 515 -0.44 46.21 -1.03
C ALA A 515 -1.56 46.06 -2.07
N SER A 516 -2.56 45.22 -1.75
CA SER A 516 -3.76 45.11 -2.57
C SER A 516 -4.73 46.22 -2.20
N SER A 517 -5.22 46.99 -3.20
CA SER A 517 -6.02 48.20 -2.96
C SER A 517 -7.44 47.97 -2.41
N ASP A 518 -7.83 46.71 -2.22
CA ASP A 518 -9.21 46.27 -2.04
C ASP A 518 -9.43 45.37 -0.81
N GLN A 519 -8.38 45.00 -0.07
CA GLN A 519 -8.48 44.07 1.07
C GLN A 519 -7.68 44.54 2.29
N ALA A 520 -8.27 44.35 3.47
CA ALA A 520 -7.65 44.64 4.76
C ALA A 520 -6.65 43.54 5.16
N LEU A 521 -5.45 43.91 5.62
CA LEU A 521 -4.44 42.99 6.13
C LEU A 521 -4.49 42.90 7.65
N PHE A 522 -4.37 41.69 8.21
CA PHE A 522 -4.38 41.44 9.65
C PHE A 522 -5.62 41.99 10.39
N GLY A 523 -6.74 42.17 9.68
CA GLY A 523 -7.95 42.81 10.21
C GLY A 523 -7.78 44.32 10.51
N LEU A 524 -6.73 44.96 9.98
CA LEU A 524 -6.47 46.39 10.13
C LEU A 524 -7.18 47.22 9.04
N PRO A 525 -7.46 48.51 9.28
CA PRO A 525 -7.95 49.41 8.24
C PRO A 525 -6.97 49.52 7.07
N TYR A 526 -7.49 49.78 5.88
CA TYR A 526 -6.71 49.86 4.63
C TYR A 526 -5.46 50.75 4.73
N GLU A 527 -5.60 51.97 5.27
CA GLU A 527 -4.49 52.92 5.44
C GLU A 527 -3.38 52.34 6.34
N THR A 528 -3.76 51.67 7.44
CA THR A 528 -2.79 51.02 8.34
C THR A 528 -2.16 49.79 7.67
N SER A 529 -2.92 49.05 6.87
CA SER A 529 -2.42 47.90 6.10
C SER A 529 -1.35 48.30 5.08
N GLU A 530 -1.51 49.44 4.38
CA GLU A 530 -0.48 49.97 3.48
C GLU A 530 0.82 50.27 4.23
N HIS A 531 0.74 50.90 5.41
CA HIS A 531 1.91 51.17 6.23
C HIS A 531 2.55 49.90 6.81
N VAL A 532 1.77 48.85 7.08
CA VAL A 532 2.32 47.55 7.47
C VAL A 532 3.15 46.95 6.33
N VAL A 533 2.64 46.97 5.10
CA VAL A 533 3.39 46.52 3.91
C VAL A 533 4.65 47.35 3.71
N GLU A 534 4.55 48.68 3.83
CA GLU A 534 5.70 49.58 3.75
C GLU A 534 6.76 49.26 4.81
N GLY A 535 6.35 49.00 6.05
CA GLY A 535 7.23 48.59 7.13
C GLY A 535 7.93 47.26 6.85
N ILE A 536 7.20 46.23 6.42
CA ILE A 536 7.76 44.92 6.11
C ILE A 536 8.78 45.02 4.96
N ASN A 537 8.43 45.70 3.86
CA ASN A 537 9.34 45.89 2.74
C ASN A 537 10.59 46.67 3.15
N ARG A 538 10.44 47.69 4.01
CA ARG A 538 11.59 48.47 4.49
C ARG A 538 12.54 47.63 5.33
N TYR A 539 12.01 46.78 6.19
CA TYR A 539 12.80 45.85 6.99
C TYR A 539 13.51 44.81 6.10
N ALA A 540 12.75 44.16 5.21
CA ALA A 540 13.24 43.13 4.29
C ALA A 540 14.29 43.64 3.30
N ALA A 541 14.30 44.94 2.99
CA ALA A 541 15.29 45.55 2.10
C ALA A 541 16.70 45.60 2.71
N ASP A 542 16.81 45.69 4.04
CA ASP A 542 18.08 45.85 4.74
C ASP A 542 18.54 44.54 5.41
N VAL A 543 17.62 43.68 5.87
CA VAL A 543 17.93 42.42 6.57
C VAL A 543 16.89 41.29 6.30
N PRO A 544 17.26 39.99 6.37
CA PRO A 544 16.32 38.90 6.20
C PRO A 544 15.34 38.81 7.39
N ILE A 545 14.10 38.40 7.13
CA ILE A 545 13.07 38.29 8.16
C ILE A 545 13.13 36.90 8.79
N VAL A 546 13.35 36.84 10.11
CA VAL A 546 13.34 35.58 10.87
C VAL A 546 12.37 35.68 12.03
N PHE A 547 11.41 34.76 12.11
CA PHE A 547 10.47 34.71 13.23
C PHE A 547 9.92 33.32 13.50
N GLY A 548 9.59 33.05 14.76
CA GLY A 548 8.85 31.87 15.18
C GLY A 548 7.35 32.15 15.27
N ALA A 549 6.53 31.13 15.07
CA ALA A 549 5.10 31.16 15.32
C ALA A 549 4.65 29.85 15.97
N LEU A 550 3.82 29.99 17.01
CA LEU A 550 3.18 28.86 17.67
C LEU A 550 1.96 28.39 16.87
N ILE A 551 1.74 27.08 16.85
CA ILE A 551 0.53 26.46 16.35
C ILE A 551 -0.29 26.03 17.56
N GLY A 552 -1.52 26.52 17.62
CA GLY A 552 -2.49 26.17 18.65
C GLY A 552 -3.85 25.85 18.05
N GLY A 553 -4.88 25.78 18.89
CA GLY A 553 -6.26 25.56 18.46
C GLY A 553 -6.67 24.08 18.50
N THR A 554 -7.73 23.75 17.76
CA THR A 554 -8.24 22.38 17.70
C THR A 554 -7.57 21.59 16.60
N SER A 555 -7.58 20.25 16.70
CA SER A 555 -7.10 19.38 15.61
C SER A 555 -7.78 19.65 14.25
N ASP A 556 -9.03 20.12 14.25
CA ASP A 556 -9.81 20.40 13.02
C ASP A 556 -9.54 21.80 12.42
N ALA A 557 -9.08 22.74 13.24
CA ALA A 557 -8.81 24.12 12.87
C ALA A 557 -7.57 24.63 13.61
N PRO A 558 -6.36 24.15 13.23
CA PRO A 558 -5.12 24.66 13.80
C PRO A 558 -4.95 26.14 13.41
N GLU A 559 -4.64 26.97 14.39
CA GLU A 559 -4.38 28.40 14.23
C GLU A 559 -2.90 28.68 14.41
N LEU A 560 -2.28 29.24 13.37
CA LEU A 560 -0.89 29.68 13.39
C LEU A 560 -0.84 31.12 13.93
N GLN A 561 -0.04 31.36 14.97
CA GLN A 561 0.08 32.66 15.65
C GLN A 561 1.21 33.51 15.06
N TRP A 562 1.13 33.82 13.76
CA TRP A 562 2.16 34.55 13.00
C TRP A 562 1.91 36.07 12.94
N GLU A 563 0.72 36.55 13.33
CA GLU A 563 0.33 37.97 13.25
C GLU A 563 1.23 38.87 14.12
N ALA A 564 1.43 38.53 15.39
CA ALA A 564 2.19 39.39 16.31
C ALA A 564 3.66 39.57 15.89
N PRO A 565 4.40 38.49 15.51
CA PRO A 565 5.77 38.62 14.99
C PRO A 565 5.85 39.51 13.73
N LEU A 566 4.99 39.32 12.74
CA LEU A 566 5.04 40.12 11.51
C LEU A 566 4.68 41.59 11.75
N LEU A 567 3.72 41.89 12.63
CA LEU A 567 3.40 43.28 12.98
C LEU A 567 4.54 43.97 13.73
N GLN A 568 5.30 43.22 14.54
CA GLN A 568 6.50 43.74 15.19
C GLN A 568 7.62 44.04 14.17
N ILE A 569 7.83 43.16 13.18
CA ILE A 569 8.76 43.40 12.06
C ILE A 569 8.34 44.64 11.26
N ALA A 570 7.05 44.77 10.94
CA ALA A 570 6.50 45.93 10.25
C ALA A 570 6.76 47.23 11.04
N ARG A 571 6.53 47.19 12.36
CA ARG A 571 6.80 48.31 13.26
C ARG A 571 8.28 48.68 13.28
N GLU A 572 9.19 47.71 13.32
CA GLU A 572 10.64 47.94 13.26
C GLU A 572 11.07 48.55 11.93
N GLY A 573 10.55 48.08 10.80
CA GLY A 573 10.80 48.68 9.50
C GLY A 573 10.29 50.12 9.39
N LEU A 574 9.15 50.45 10.00
CA LEU A 574 8.67 51.84 10.08
C LEU A 574 9.56 52.71 10.98
N MET A 575 10.14 52.16 12.05
CA MET A 575 11.14 52.87 12.87
C MET A 575 12.43 53.12 12.09
N MET A 576 12.88 52.16 11.28
CA MET A 576 14.03 52.31 10.37
C MET A 576 13.80 53.39 9.30
N ALA A 577 12.56 53.64 8.90
CA ALA A 577 12.22 54.72 7.98
C ALA A 577 12.44 56.12 8.59
N GLY A 578 12.40 56.26 9.93
CA GLY A 578 12.74 57.50 10.64
C GLY A 578 11.82 58.70 10.35
N ARG A 579 10.57 58.49 9.89
CA ARG A 579 9.64 59.58 9.55
C ARG A 579 8.64 59.84 10.68
N ARG A 580 8.59 61.09 11.17
CA ARG A 580 7.68 61.52 12.26
C ARG A 580 6.19 61.33 11.96
N GLU A 581 5.81 61.30 10.68
CA GLU A 581 4.41 61.05 10.28
C GLU A 581 3.94 59.62 10.59
N LEU A 582 4.88 58.69 10.77
CA LEU A 582 4.63 57.28 11.08
C LEU A 582 4.59 56.99 12.58
N ASP A 583 4.99 57.92 13.45
CA ASP A 583 5.08 57.71 14.91
C ASP A 583 3.76 57.22 15.51
N ARG A 584 2.63 57.76 15.01
CA ARG A 584 1.28 57.36 15.44
C ARG A 584 0.96 55.92 15.04
N VAL A 585 1.37 55.51 13.85
CA VAL A 585 1.16 54.15 13.32
C VAL A 585 2.05 53.16 14.07
N ILE A 586 3.31 53.54 14.36
CA ILE A 586 4.26 52.74 15.15
C ILE A 586 3.71 52.46 16.56
N GLU A 587 3.12 53.46 17.22
CA GLU A 587 2.49 53.30 18.54
C GLU A 587 1.24 52.40 18.46
N GLU A 588 0.42 52.55 17.41
CA GLU A 588 -0.76 51.73 17.18
C GLU A 588 -0.41 50.25 16.95
N LEU A 589 0.62 49.97 16.14
CA LEU A 589 1.13 48.63 15.90
C LEU A 589 1.70 48.01 17.19
N GLY A 590 2.46 48.78 17.97
CA GLY A 590 2.97 48.32 19.27
C GLY A 590 1.83 47.89 20.21
N GLY A 591 0.79 48.72 20.34
CA GLY A 591 -0.39 48.38 21.13
C GLY A 591 -1.20 47.20 20.57
N ARG A 592 -1.09 46.88 19.28
CA ARG A 592 -1.69 45.66 18.70
C ARG A 592 -0.86 44.42 19.04
N VAL A 593 0.47 44.47 18.91
CA VAL A 593 1.38 43.39 19.28
C VAL A 593 1.22 43.02 20.76
N ASP A 594 1.13 44.01 21.65
CA ASP A 594 0.90 43.77 23.09
C ASP A 594 -0.44 43.08 23.37
N ARG A 595 -1.50 43.43 22.62
CA ARG A 595 -2.82 42.78 22.74
C ARG A 595 -2.83 41.35 22.23
N LEU A 596 -1.93 41.01 21.31
CA LEU A 596 -1.76 39.67 20.77
C LEU A 596 -0.88 38.77 21.65
N GLY A 597 -0.40 39.27 22.80
CA GLY A 597 0.41 38.50 23.75
C GLY A 597 1.92 38.75 23.65
N GLY A 598 2.36 39.66 22.77
CA GLY A 598 3.78 39.98 22.55
C GLY A 598 4.54 38.92 21.75
N ILE A 599 5.86 39.11 21.60
CA ILE A 599 6.77 38.22 20.86
C ILE A 599 7.71 37.39 21.76
N GLY A 600 7.61 37.54 23.09
CA GLY A 600 8.55 36.93 24.04
C GLY A 600 8.29 35.45 24.27
N GLY A 601 9.31 34.61 24.03
CA GLY A 601 9.28 33.18 24.38
C GLY A 601 8.73 32.25 23.30
N ILE A 602 8.69 32.69 22.03
CA ILE A 602 8.39 31.80 20.91
C ILE A 602 9.69 31.06 20.52
N PRO A 603 9.76 29.74 20.67
CA PRO A 603 10.94 28.96 20.33
C PRO A 603 11.19 28.99 18.82
N LEU A 604 12.47 28.97 18.47
CA LEU A 604 12.95 28.88 17.10
C LEU A 604 13.71 27.57 16.93
N ASP A 605 13.74 27.09 15.69
CA ASP A 605 14.67 26.04 15.30
C ASP A 605 16.11 26.50 15.59
N PRO A 606 16.96 25.67 16.22
CA PRO A 606 18.35 26.02 16.50
C PRO A 606 19.14 26.51 15.27
N SER A 607 18.78 26.05 14.07
CA SER A 607 19.37 26.52 12.81
C SER A 607 19.05 27.98 12.48
N PHE A 608 17.91 28.51 12.94
CA PHE A 608 17.48 29.89 12.70
C PHE A 608 17.83 30.85 13.83
N GLU A 609 18.10 30.36 15.05
CA GLU A 609 18.46 31.20 16.20
C GLU A 609 19.71 32.07 15.96
N GLN A 610 20.73 31.51 15.29
CA GLN A 610 21.95 32.26 14.99
C GLN A 610 21.72 33.39 13.99
N ILE A 611 20.90 33.14 12.96
CA ILE A 611 20.54 34.14 11.95
C ILE A 611 19.72 35.24 12.59
N GLN A 612 18.74 34.89 13.44
CA GLN A 612 17.92 35.88 14.14
C GLN A 612 18.78 36.85 14.99
N GLN A 613 19.74 36.32 15.76
CA GLN A 613 20.60 37.16 16.60
C GLN A 613 21.44 38.16 15.78
N GLN A 614 21.93 37.74 14.61
CA GLN A 614 22.68 38.60 13.69
C GLN A 614 21.77 39.65 13.03
N THR A 615 20.59 39.23 12.56
CA THR A 615 19.56 40.10 11.99
C THR A 615 19.13 41.18 12.99
N GLU A 616 18.84 40.81 14.25
CA GLU A 616 18.43 41.77 15.28
C GLU A 616 19.54 42.78 15.61
N ALA A 617 20.80 42.34 15.62
CA ALA A 617 21.93 43.23 15.86
C ALA A 617 22.07 44.26 14.73
N ALA A 618 22.00 43.82 13.47
CA ALA A 618 22.04 44.69 12.30
C ALA A 618 20.84 45.66 12.25
N ALA A 619 19.63 45.17 12.55
CA ALA A 619 18.43 46.00 12.62
C ALA A 619 18.55 47.12 13.67
N ARG A 620 19.11 46.83 14.85
CA ARG A 620 19.32 47.83 15.92
C ARG A 620 20.28 48.93 15.49
N GLU A 621 21.37 48.58 14.81
CA GLU A 621 22.33 49.56 14.29
C GLU A 621 21.67 50.55 13.31
N VAL A 622 20.84 50.04 12.39
CA VAL A 622 20.10 50.87 11.42
C VAL A 622 19.08 51.79 12.12
N ILE A 623 18.38 51.29 13.14
CA ILE A 623 17.42 52.08 13.91
C ILE A 623 18.13 53.18 14.71
N GLU A 624 19.26 52.87 15.34
CA GLU A 624 20.06 53.84 16.10
C GLU A 624 20.64 54.94 15.20
N ASP A 625 21.10 54.60 13.99
CA ASP A 625 21.57 55.57 13.00
C ASP A 625 20.42 56.45 12.46
N ALA A 626 19.26 55.86 12.17
CA ALA A 626 18.07 56.60 11.75
C ALA A 626 17.60 57.59 12.85
N ALA A 627 17.63 57.16 14.11
CA ALA A 627 17.36 58.04 15.26
C ALA A 627 18.43 59.13 15.40
N GLY A 628 19.72 58.80 15.21
CA GLY A 628 20.84 59.74 15.26
C GLY A 628 20.75 60.86 14.21
N ARG A 629 20.32 60.53 12.98
CA ARG A 629 20.07 61.50 11.90
C ARG A 629 18.97 62.49 12.24
N LEU A 630 17.91 62.06 12.93
CA LEU A 630 16.82 62.94 13.40
C LEU A 630 17.27 63.97 14.46
N PHE A 631 18.37 63.71 15.17
CA PHE A 631 18.94 64.64 16.16
C PHE A 631 19.96 65.63 15.56
N GLN A 632 20.46 65.42 14.33
CA GLN A 632 21.39 66.35 13.68
C GLN A 632 20.72 67.60 13.08
N ASP A 633 19.40 67.61 12.88
CA ASP A 633 18.65 68.72 12.27
C ASP A 633 18.33 69.90 13.23
N PHE A 634 18.96 69.98 14.40
CA PHE A 634 18.84 71.11 15.33
C PHE A 634 20.00 72.12 15.18
N PRO A 635 19.75 73.44 14.97
CA PRO A 635 20.79 74.44 15.03
C PRO A 635 21.11 74.84 16.49
N LEU A 636 22.42 74.90 16.80
CA LEU A 636 23.12 75.30 18.05
C LEU A 636 23.27 74.19 19.09
N VAL A 637 24.48 73.76 19.50
CA VAL A 637 25.65 74.55 19.91
C VAL A 637 26.96 73.87 19.48
N GLN A 638 27.84 74.65 18.84
CA GLN A 638 29.26 74.32 18.65
C GLN A 638 30.02 74.40 19.97
N ASP A 639 31.08 73.59 20.02
CA ASP A 639 32.29 73.73 20.81
C ASP A 639 32.28 73.09 22.21
N LEU A 640 32.91 71.93 22.29
CA LEU A 640 34.04 71.65 23.20
C LEU A 640 34.76 70.38 22.74
N THR A 641 35.66 70.59 21.78
CA THR A 641 37.02 70.03 21.70
C THR A 641 37.32 68.71 22.41
N GLY A 642 37.73 67.71 21.62
CA GLY A 642 38.57 66.62 22.12
C GLY A 642 38.69 65.39 21.21
N SER A 643 39.23 65.53 19.99
CA SER A 643 39.93 64.39 19.37
C SER A 643 41.14 64.02 20.24
N PRO A 644 41.46 62.72 20.33
CA PRO A 644 42.65 62.30 19.60
C PRO A 644 42.56 60.92 18.94
N ASP A 645 43.22 60.90 17.79
CA ASP A 645 44.01 59.82 17.18
C ASP A 645 43.36 58.50 16.72
N VAL A 646 43.50 58.34 15.41
CA VAL A 646 43.40 57.12 14.62
C VAL A 646 44.56 56.22 15.00
N GLY A 647 44.25 55.03 15.52
CA GLY A 647 45.19 53.92 15.63
C GLY A 647 44.67 52.78 14.77
N ASP A 648 45.37 52.50 13.68
CA ASP A 648 45.19 51.32 12.84
C ASP A 648 45.34 50.05 13.69
N THR A 649 44.29 49.22 13.72
CA THR A 649 44.41 47.79 13.96
C THR A 649 43.56 47.07 12.92
N GLU A 650 44.26 46.58 11.89
CA GLU A 650 43.80 45.50 11.02
C GLU A 650 43.40 44.27 11.86
N GLY A 651 42.34 43.58 11.43
CA GLY A 651 42.03 42.21 11.82
C GLY A 651 40.78 42.02 12.68
N SER A 652 39.61 42.33 12.13
CA SER A 652 38.36 41.70 12.55
C SER A 652 37.81 40.92 11.37
N ASP A 653 37.75 39.59 11.50
CA ASP A 653 37.12 38.69 10.55
C ASP A 653 35.65 39.11 10.35
N GLU A 654 35.35 39.75 9.23
CA GLU A 654 34.00 39.85 8.68
C GLU A 654 33.61 38.46 8.15
N ALA A 655 33.09 37.59 9.02
CA ALA A 655 32.19 36.54 8.57
C ALA A 655 30.85 37.21 8.26
N GLY A 656 30.65 37.63 7.00
CA GLY A 656 29.40 38.25 6.56
C GLY A 656 28.23 37.25 6.62
N LEU A 657 27.01 37.76 6.84
CA LEU A 657 25.74 37.01 6.78
C LEU A 657 25.64 36.10 5.54
N SER A 658 26.32 36.45 4.43
CA SER A 658 26.40 35.66 3.19
C SER A 658 27.16 34.34 3.31
N ASP A 659 28.13 34.22 4.24
CA ASP A 659 29.03 33.06 4.32
C ASP A 659 28.50 31.95 5.23
N LEU A 660 27.57 32.26 6.15
CA LEU A 660 26.94 31.29 7.06
C LEU A 660 25.64 30.69 6.52
N LEU A 661 24.97 31.40 5.61
CA LEU A 661 23.74 30.94 4.95
C LEU A 661 23.93 29.58 4.24
N PRO A 662 25.00 29.33 3.45
CA PRO A 662 25.18 28.05 2.77
C PRO A 662 25.36 26.85 3.71
N ASP A 663 26.17 26.99 4.77
CA ASP A 663 26.49 25.90 5.71
C ASP A 663 25.29 25.50 6.58
N LEU A 664 24.43 26.47 6.95
CA LEU A 664 23.17 26.21 7.65
C LEU A 664 22.13 25.53 6.76
N LEU A 665 22.06 25.97 5.51
CA LEU A 665 21.19 25.39 4.48
C LEU A 665 21.55 23.92 4.17
N GLU A 666 22.83 23.54 4.30
CA GLU A 666 23.30 22.15 4.18
C GLU A 666 23.01 21.29 5.43
N ASN A 667 23.18 21.84 6.65
CA ASN A 667 22.88 21.14 7.91
C ASN A 667 21.40 20.79 8.09
N LEU A 668 20.48 21.62 7.58
CA LEU A 668 19.04 21.30 7.52
C LEU A 668 18.75 20.03 6.71
N LEU A 669 19.66 19.61 5.80
CA LEU A 669 19.52 18.42 4.98
C LEU A 669 20.14 17.14 5.58
N ASN A 670 21.07 17.26 6.54
CA ASN A 670 21.77 16.13 7.16
C ASN A 670 22.23 16.45 8.61
N PRO A 671 21.45 16.14 9.65
CA PRO A 671 21.97 16.15 11.00
C PRO A 671 22.86 14.90 11.17
N SER A 672 24.15 15.02 10.89
CA SER A 672 25.09 13.94 11.21
C SER A 672 25.18 13.78 12.73
N SER A 673 24.62 12.67 13.25
CA SER A 673 25.04 11.94 14.45
C SER A 673 25.79 12.76 15.51
N GLY A 674 25.07 13.52 16.32
CA GLY A 674 25.58 14.18 17.52
C GLY A 674 24.94 13.60 18.77
N ASP A 675 25.11 12.31 19.02
CA ASP A 675 24.71 11.64 20.27
C ASP A 675 25.99 11.16 20.98
N ASP A 676 26.75 12.12 21.52
CA ASP A 676 27.79 11.84 22.50
C ASP A 676 27.11 11.62 23.85
N ASN A 677 26.84 10.35 24.10
CA ASN A 677 26.50 9.73 25.37
C ASN A 677 27.37 10.26 26.53
N PRO A 678 26.79 10.76 27.64
CA PRO A 678 27.43 10.74 28.94
C PRO A 678 26.68 9.80 29.90
N ASP A 679 27.37 8.71 30.24
CA ASP A 679 27.23 7.85 31.41
C ASP A 679 26.08 8.14 32.42
N ALA A 680 25.24 7.12 32.62
CA ALA A 680 24.74 6.78 33.95
C ALA A 680 24.60 5.26 34.11
N SER A 681 25.69 4.66 34.59
CA SER A 681 25.67 3.40 35.32
C SER A 681 24.75 3.48 36.54
N ALA A 682 23.83 2.53 36.70
CA ALA A 682 23.37 2.08 38.01
C ALA A 682 22.86 0.63 37.92
N SER A 683 23.57 -0.20 38.66
CA SER A 683 23.24 -1.55 39.12
C SER A 683 21.87 -1.65 39.79
N ASP A 684 21.05 -2.63 39.38
CA ASP A 684 20.71 -3.86 40.14
C ASP A 684 19.81 -4.78 39.31
#